data_AF-A0A653XGC7-F1
#
_entry.id   AF-A0A653XGC7-F1
#
_cell.length_a   1.000
_cell.length_b   1.000
_cell.length_c   1.000
_cell.angle_alpha   90.00
_cell.angle_beta   90.00
_cell.angle_gamma   90.00
#
_symmetry.space_group_name_H-M   'P 1'
#
loop_
_entity.id
_entity.type
_entity.pdbx_description
1 polymer ?
#
loop_
_entity_poly.entity_id
_entity_poly.type
_entity_poly.pdbx_seq_one_letter_code
_entity_poly.pdbx_strand_id
1 'polypeptide(L)'
;MMLVAVLAVLLPAGSARAAESFPDESKPLLGAVLEWGEDTAAGFADRLGASPALFGHDIALPFRGSEEENIRGFLEQSGLQGAHAMLTVKPGIPLDQVTAGIAASFAGEVRRLTANFKGQVLIRFAPDMNSSWVEWGQQPAAYRSAFQAVAAAFEDADASRTSMVWEPYLGTGYPFDRHRNAPAPGSEGFALLDTNSDGVWNGSDAAYAPYYPGDDAVDWVGLTAYHDDTAGGAPVNTVSQPNELEEMLTASGGENFYSTYAAGKNKPFLLQTSAFYSPASGGSSDVDIKVGWWDQVLGAATSTEFARTAAVVWDERTSTRDTGVASIDWLLTGNPTVASAARDRLDASAVVTGPVTQMAAGSGYVRANTLAGATAWTVGAALIILLVALWQIPRRVNAATAWGYTDPSKRDSRVDLLRGMAIVFVVVNHLGMTSLFQLLTQEAVGFVSGAELFVLFSGLVVGMVYGPRVRGDFGTVVDLTSRRAGKLYVTALVVLIGVFLISLLPIFQADTLTTFVDQGTGGAGHNGAGRTYDLYAGMESLFQFPVPPQVLPAVLLLQFGPWQFNVMGLYVVLLLVSPLILAALSRGKAMWVLGATLAVYALGAVTRFRILPSQFEDSFPLLVWQVLFVIGLVAGFHRHRIVSWLTGHTWVVAACTAAAFAFAFLSWGNPYLANGFDVRLAIIPDTVYRSMYDLFFARTYLAPGRLLNVLVLVVAAYAFLTAYWKPVARALGWFLIPLGQATLYVFIIHVALIAVIANIPALRQGDIWLNTAAYALVLGLLWVMVRTRFLFRIIPT
;
A
#
# COMPACT_ATOMS: atom_id res chain seq x y z
N MET A 1 22.56 23.40 -54.26
CA MET A 1 23.16 24.48 -53.45
C MET A 1 22.65 25.81 -53.98
N MET A 2 22.30 26.74 -53.08
CA MET A 2 21.92 28.13 -53.37
C MET A 2 20.51 28.42 -53.91
N LEU A 3 19.43 27.96 -53.24
CA LEU A 3 18.12 28.63 -53.36
C LEU A 3 17.12 28.33 -52.21
N VAL A 4 17.57 28.23 -50.96
CA VAL A 4 16.66 28.06 -49.79
C VAL A 4 16.96 29.05 -48.65
N ALA A 5 17.96 29.92 -48.79
CA ALA A 5 18.47 30.74 -47.67
C ALA A 5 17.87 32.15 -47.52
N VAL A 6 16.81 32.54 -48.24
CA VAL A 6 16.36 33.97 -48.26
C VAL A 6 14.89 34.19 -47.87
N LEU A 7 14.12 33.15 -47.52
CA LEU A 7 12.71 33.31 -47.11
C LEU A 7 12.43 33.17 -45.60
N ALA A 8 13.46 33.12 -44.75
CA ALA A 8 13.31 32.96 -43.30
C ALA A 8 13.44 34.26 -42.47
N VAL A 9 13.44 35.45 -43.08
CA VAL A 9 13.74 36.73 -42.38
C VAL A 9 12.51 37.64 -42.17
N LEU A 10 11.28 37.16 -42.40
CA LEU A 10 10.06 37.97 -42.15
C LEU A 10 8.95 37.21 -41.41
N LEU A 11 9.32 36.46 -40.37
CA LEU A 11 8.37 36.15 -39.30
C LEU A 11 8.58 37.19 -38.20
N PRO A 12 7.53 37.91 -37.74
CA PRO A 12 7.68 38.81 -36.62
C PRO A 12 8.18 37.97 -35.44
N ALA A 13 9.29 38.40 -34.84
CA ALA A 13 9.67 37.93 -33.53
C ALA A 13 8.43 38.12 -32.63
N GLY A 14 7.78 37.01 -32.28
CA GLY A 14 6.73 37.03 -31.27
C GLY A 14 7.32 37.75 -30.06
N SER A 15 6.61 38.77 -29.60
CA SER A 15 6.98 39.58 -28.45
C SER A 15 7.48 38.64 -27.35
N ALA A 16 8.71 38.84 -26.91
CA ALA A 16 9.19 38.22 -25.68
C ALA A 16 8.17 38.56 -24.59
N ARG A 17 7.35 37.58 -24.22
CA ARG A 17 6.36 37.72 -23.16
C ARG A 17 7.19 37.95 -21.90
N ALA A 18 7.18 39.17 -21.40
CA ALA A 18 7.77 39.50 -20.10
C ALA A 18 7.26 38.47 -19.10
N ALA A 19 8.13 37.98 -18.21
CA ALA A 19 7.74 37.06 -17.15
C ALA A 19 6.57 37.68 -16.37
N GLU A 20 5.37 37.13 -16.55
CA GLU A 20 4.21 37.47 -15.71
C GLU A 20 4.59 37.11 -14.27
N SER A 21 4.33 38.02 -13.32
CA SER A 21 4.55 37.78 -11.90
C SER A 21 3.73 36.56 -11.48
N PHE A 22 4.37 35.55 -10.90
CA PHE A 22 3.67 34.40 -10.33
C PHE A 22 3.37 34.66 -8.85
N PRO A 23 2.12 34.50 -8.38
CA PRO A 23 0.93 34.15 -9.16
C PRO A 23 0.32 35.37 -9.90
N ASP A 24 -0.46 35.11 -10.95
CA ASP A 24 -1.25 36.14 -11.62
C ASP A 24 -2.43 36.53 -10.72
N GLU A 25 -2.37 37.72 -10.12
CA GLU A 25 -3.42 38.23 -9.22
C GLU A 25 -4.77 38.19 -9.95
N SER A 26 -5.85 37.75 -9.27
CA SER A 26 -7.21 37.51 -9.79
C SER A 26 -7.48 36.23 -10.60
N LYS A 27 -6.50 35.32 -10.74
CA LYS A 27 -6.68 34.03 -11.44
C LYS A 27 -6.31 32.85 -10.53
N PRO A 28 -7.22 32.42 -9.64
CA PRO A 28 -6.96 31.28 -8.76
C PRO A 28 -6.69 30.03 -9.59
N LEU A 29 -5.60 29.32 -9.28
CA LEU A 29 -5.22 28.08 -9.95
C LEU A 29 -5.93 26.88 -9.35
N LEU A 30 -6.41 25.95 -10.18
CA LEU A 30 -6.77 24.62 -9.73
C LEU A 30 -5.50 23.80 -9.47
N GLY A 31 -5.36 23.28 -8.27
CA GLY A 31 -4.32 22.32 -7.90
C GLY A 31 -4.89 20.97 -7.49
N ALA A 32 -4.05 19.93 -7.55
CA ALA A 32 -4.36 18.62 -7.01
C ALA A 32 -3.14 17.99 -6.34
N VAL A 33 -3.32 17.41 -5.15
CA VAL A 33 -2.37 16.46 -4.56
C VAL A 33 -2.90 15.07 -4.85
N LEU A 34 -2.16 14.30 -5.65
CA LEU A 34 -2.53 12.94 -6.00
C LEU A 34 -1.86 11.94 -5.08
N GLU A 35 -2.50 10.79 -4.94
CA GLU A 35 -1.82 9.58 -4.52
C GLU A 35 -1.01 9.01 -5.70
N TRP A 36 0.23 9.50 -5.92
CA TRP A 36 1.07 9.16 -7.10
C TRP A 36 1.44 7.68 -7.26
N GLY A 37 1.29 6.90 -6.19
CA GLY A 37 1.36 5.45 -6.22
C GLY A 37 0.12 4.82 -6.85
N GLU A 38 -1.02 5.51 -6.81
CA GLU A 38 -2.35 5.05 -7.19
C GLU A 38 -2.92 5.71 -8.47
N ASP A 39 -2.48 6.92 -8.78
CA ASP A 39 -2.96 7.72 -9.90
C ASP A 39 -1.81 8.46 -10.63
N THR A 40 -2.14 9.06 -11.77
CA THR A 40 -1.23 9.84 -12.60
C THR A 40 -1.83 11.21 -12.93
N ALA A 41 -0.99 12.18 -13.24
CA ALA A 41 -1.47 13.51 -13.64
C ALA A 41 -2.41 13.46 -14.86
N ALA A 42 -2.12 12.57 -15.82
CA ALA A 42 -2.98 12.32 -16.98
C ALA A 42 -4.27 11.60 -16.59
N GLY A 43 -4.20 10.59 -15.71
CA GLY A 43 -5.37 9.87 -15.23
C GLY A 43 -6.39 10.77 -14.52
N PHE A 44 -5.92 11.66 -13.65
CA PHE A 44 -6.77 12.68 -13.04
C PHE A 44 -7.39 13.60 -14.10
N ALA A 45 -6.57 14.12 -15.03
CA ALA A 45 -7.02 15.05 -16.05
C ALA A 45 -8.06 14.43 -17.00
N ASP A 46 -7.90 13.17 -17.37
CA ASP A 46 -8.84 12.43 -18.20
C ASP A 46 -10.20 12.23 -17.49
N ARG A 47 -10.18 11.94 -16.18
CA ARG A 47 -11.42 11.74 -15.40
C ARG A 47 -12.17 13.04 -15.14
N LEU A 48 -11.46 14.11 -14.81
CA LEU A 48 -12.07 15.44 -14.62
C LEU A 48 -12.45 16.11 -15.96
N GLY A 49 -11.76 15.74 -17.04
CA GLY A 49 -11.79 16.47 -18.31
C GLY A 49 -11.04 17.81 -18.27
N ALA A 50 -10.30 18.10 -17.19
CA ALA A 50 -9.50 19.31 -16.99
C ALA A 50 -8.14 18.95 -16.39
N SER A 51 -7.07 19.60 -16.82
CA SER A 51 -5.76 19.42 -16.20
C SER A 51 -5.57 20.43 -15.05
N PRO A 52 -5.19 20.01 -13.83
CA PRO A 52 -4.74 20.92 -12.79
C PRO A 52 -3.58 21.82 -13.25
N ALA A 53 -3.64 23.10 -12.87
CA ALA A 53 -2.57 24.06 -13.08
C ALA A 53 -1.40 23.91 -12.07
N LEU A 54 -1.63 23.21 -10.96
CA LEU A 54 -0.64 22.91 -9.93
C LEU A 54 -0.78 21.44 -9.49
N PHE A 55 0.32 20.71 -9.37
CA PHE A 55 0.32 19.37 -8.78
C PHE A 55 1.22 19.31 -7.56
N GLY A 56 0.79 18.62 -6.51
CA GLY A 56 1.55 18.46 -5.27
C GLY A 56 2.11 17.05 -5.06
N HIS A 57 3.32 16.95 -4.51
CA HIS A 57 3.95 15.69 -4.08
C HIS A 57 4.76 15.88 -2.80
N ASP A 58 4.86 14.86 -1.96
CA ASP A 58 5.66 14.88 -0.73
C ASP A 58 7.15 14.64 -1.00
N ILE A 59 8.02 15.25 -0.19
CA ILE A 59 9.48 15.00 -0.23
C ILE A 59 10.06 15.00 1.18
N ALA A 60 10.98 14.07 1.48
CA ALA A 60 11.61 14.01 2.80
C ALA A 60 12.73 15.04 2.97
N LEU A 61 12.90 15.53 4.21
CA LEU A 61 14.06 16.30 4.65
C LEU A 61 14.75 15.59 5.82
N PRO A 62 16.01 15.14 5.70
CA PRO A 62 16.88 15.20 4.51
C PRO A 62 16.36 14.35 3.34
N PHE A 63 16.76 14.72 2.12
CA PHE A 63 16.38 14.00 0.89
C PHE A 63 16.89 12.56 0.90
N ARG A 64 16.04 11.61 0.48
CA ARG A 64 16.38 10.18 0.38
C ARG A 64 16.58 9.82 -1.09
N GLY A 65 17.73 9.23 -1.43
CA GLY A 65 18.01 8.80 -2.81
C GLY A 65 16.99 7.82 -3.39
N SER A 66 16.30 7.05 -2.53
CA SER A 66 15.20 6.16 -2.94
C SER A 66 13.97 6.87 -3.49
N GLU A 67 13.81 8.17 -3.21
CA GLU A 67 12.66 8.97 -3.65
C GLU A 67 12.93 9.70 -4.98
N GLU A 68 14.17 9.67 -5.49
CA GLU A 68 14.57 10.42 -6.70
C GLU A 68 13.71 10.10 -7.93
N GLU A 69 13.50 8.81 -8.22
CA GLU A 69 12.73 8.40 -9.39
C GLU A 69 11.26 8.85 -9.29
N ASN A 70 10.68 8.80 -8.08
CA ASN A 70 9.30 9.23 -7.84
C ASN A 70 9.15 10.74 -8.02
N ILE A 71 10.07 11.54 -7.45
CA ILE A 71 10.03 13.00 -7.60
C ILE A 71 10.29 13.42 -9.04
N ARG A 72 11.22 12.75 -9.76
CA ARG A 72 11.42 13.00 -11.19
C ARG A 72 10.18 12.66 -12.01
N GLY A 73 9.56 11.51 -11.73
CA GLY A 73 8.34 11.09 -12.41
C GLY A 73 7.16 12.01 -12.13
N PHE A 74 7.06 12.55 -10.92
CA PHE A 74 6.12 13.62 -10.57
C PHE A 74 6.37 14.88 -11.41
N LEU A 75 7.59 15.42 -11.39
CA LEU A 75 7.93 16.64 -12.12
C LEU A 75 7.76 16.49 -13.65
N GLU A 76 8.06 15.30 -14.19
CA GLU A 76 7.83 14.99 -15.60
C GLU A 76 6.34 14.97 -15.92
N GLN A 77 5.53 14.27 -15.12
CA GLN A 77 4.08 14.24 -15.30
C GLN A 77 3.44 15.63 -15.19
N SER A 78 3.82 16.42 -14.18
CA SER A 78 3.37 17.82 -14.05
C SER A 78 3.80 18.65 -15.26
N GLY A 79 5.04 18.48 -15.74
CA GLY A 79 5.55 19.19 -16.92
C GLY A 79 4.84 18.80 -18.21
N LEU A 80 4.47 17.52 -18.38
CA LEU A 80 3.65 17.05 -19.51
C LEU A 80 2.25 17.64 -19.50
N GLN A 81 1.69 17.93 -18.33
CA GLN A 81 0.40 18.63 -18.17
C GLN A 81 0.51 20.15 -18.30
N GLY A 82 1.73 20.69 -18.40
CA GLY A 82 1.96 22.14 -18.37
C GLY A 82 1.57 22.76 -17.03
N ALA A 83 1.75 22.05 -15.92
CA ALA A 83 1.43 22.51 -14.57
C ALA A 83 2.66 23.04 -13.80
N HIS A 84 2.42 23.79 -12.74
CA HIS A 84 3.38 24.07 -11.68
C HIS A 84 3.50 22.88 -10.72
N ALA A 85 4.52 22.90 -9.85
CA ALA A 85 4.76 21.85 -8.86
C ALA A 85 4.74 22.41 -7.44
N MET A 86 4.20 21.64 -6.49
CA MET A 86 4.30 21.89 -5.06
C MET A 86 4.96 20.69 -4.38
N LEU A 87 6.04 20.94 -3.64
CA LEU A 87 6.74 19.94 -2.85
C LEU A 87 6.40 20.14 -1.37
N THR A 88 5.66 19.20 -0.79
CA THR A 88 5.39 19.15 0.65
C THR A 88 6.58 18.53 1.36
N VAL A 89 7.37 19.36 2.04
CA VAL A 89 8.59 18.92 2.72
C VAL A 89 8.24 18.35 4.09
N LYS A 90 8.52 17.06 4.28
CA LYS A 90 8.30 16.32 5.54
C LYS A 90 9.63 16.10 6.28
N PRO A 91 9.86 16.77 7.41
CA PRO A 91 11.02 16.52 8.25
C PRO A 91 11.06 15.06 8.75
N GLY A 92 12.09 14.32 8.34
CA GLY A 92 12.42 12.98 8.83
C GLY A 92 13.40 13.00 10.00
N ILE A 93 13.77 14.19 10.46
CA ILE A 93 14.62 14.45 11.63
C ILE A 93 13.93 15.47 12.54
N PRO A 94 14.28 15.53 13.84
CA PRO A 94 13.80 16.56 14.75
C PRO A 94 14.02 17.98 14.20
N LEU A 95 13.07 18.89 14.42
CA LEU A 95 13.09 20.24 13.86
C LEU A 95 14.31 21.07 14.32
N ASP A 96 14.76 20.86 15.56
CA ASP A 96 15.96 21.50 16.13
C ASP A 96 17.27 21.04 15.47
N GLN A 97 17.24 19.94 14.72
CA GLN A 97 18.37 19.45 13.94
C GLN A 97 18.40 19.96 12.50
N VAL A 98 17.39 20.71 12.05
CA VAL A 98 17.35 21.31 10.71
C VAL A 98 18.29 22.52 10.67
N THR A 99 19.59 22.24 10.51
CA THR A 99 20.63 23.25 10.40
C THR A 99 20.68 23.88 9.01
N ALA A 100 21.31 25.06 8.90
CA ALA A 100 21.56 25.72 7.61
C ALA A 100 22.29 24.81 6.60
N GLY A 101 23.20 23.92 7.07
CA GLY A 101 23.89 22.97 6.20
C GLY A 101 22.96 21.89 5.62
N ILE A 102 22.04 21.36 6.44
CA ILE A 102 21.04 20.38 5.98
C ILE A 102 20.04 21.05 5.02
N ALA A 103 19.59 22.25 5.36
CA ALA A 103 18.70 23.04 4.50
C ALA A 103 19.36 23.35 3.15
N ALA A 104 20.62 23.79 3.13
CA ALA A 104 21.37 24.06 1.89
C ALA A 104 21.57 22.79 1.05
N SER A 105 21.88 21.66 1.68
CA SER A 105 22.00 20.37 0.99
C SER A 105 20.67 19.95 0.36
N PHE A 106 19.57 20.08 1.10
CA PHE A 106 18.23 19.77 0.61
C PHE A 106 17.83 20.68 -0.56
N ALA A 107 18.02 21.99 -0.43
CA ALA A 107 17.74 22.94 -1.51
C ALA A 107 18.58 22.65 -2.76
N GLY A 108 19.83 22.21 -2.59
CA GLY A 108 20.69 21.73 -3.68
C GLY A 108 20.10 20.53 -4.44
N GLU A 109 19.57 19.54 -3.73
CA GLU A 109 18.89 18.39 -4.33
C GLU A 109 17.61 18.79 -5.06
N VAL A 110 16.78 19.65 -4.46
CA VAL A 110 15.56 20.15 -5.11
C VAL A 110 15.90 20.87 -6.41
N ARG A 111 16.92 21.75 -6.43
CA ARG A 111 17.38 22.42 -7.66
C ARG A 111 17.88 21.42 -8.72
N ARG A 112 18.60 20.38 -8.31
CA ARG A 112 19.06 19.31 -9.22
C ARG A 112 17.88 18.56 -9.85
N LEU A 113 16.83 18.30 -9.08
CA LEU A 113 15.64 17.61 -9.56
C LEU A 113 14.80 18.49 -10.51
N THR A 114 14.69 19.78 -10.21
CA THR A 114 13.83 20.74 -10.94
C THR A 114 14.54 21.49 -12.08
N ALA A 115 15.82 21.18 -12.37
CA ALA A 115 16.62 21.90 -13.37
C ALA A 115 15.98 21.95 -14.77
N ASN A 116 15.26 20.90 -15.18
CA ASN A 116 14.59 20.83 -16.48
C ASN A 116 13.09 21.17 -16.40
N PHE A 117 12.55 21.36 -15.20
CA PHE A 117 11.15 21.69 -15.00
C PHE A 117 10.89 23.16 -15.34
N LYS A 118 9.84 23.42 -16.12
CA LYS A 118 9.53 24.76 -16.65
C LYS A 118 8.55 25.55 -15.80
N GLY A 119 7.87 24.91 -14.85
CA GLY A 119 6.95 25.57 -13.93
C GLY A 119 7.64 26.13 -12.68
N GLN A 120 6.85 26.90 -11.93
CA GLN A 120 7.16 27.36 -10.58
C GLN A 120 7.11 26.18 -9.59
N VAL A 121 7.94 26.26 -8.55
CA VAL A 121 8.05 25.22 -7.52
C VAL A 121 7.71 25.82 -6.16
N LEU A 122 6.57 25.42 -5.60
CA LEU A 122 6.16 25.82 -4.26
C LEU A 122 6.77 24.85 -3.25
N ILE A 123 7.47 25.36 -2.25
CA ILE A 123 8.08 24.60 -1.16
C ILE A 123 7.20 24.77 0.07
N ARG A 124 6.37 23.76 0.33
CA ARG A 124 5.49 23.74 1.49
C ARG A 124 6.16 23.01 2.63
N PHE A 125 6.83 23.75 3.51
CA PHE A 125 7.63 23.16 4.57
C PHE A 125 6.79 22.82 5.81
N ALA A 126 6.77 21.52 6.16
CA ALA A 126 6.19 21.00 7.40
C ALA A 126 4.78 21.58 7.69
N PRO A 127 3.80 21.36 6.80
CA PRO A 127 2.44 21.89 6.99
C PRO A 127 1.76 21.28 8.22
N ASP A 128 0.61 21.84 8.61
CA ASP A 128 -0.20 21.39 9.75
C ASP A 128 0.56 21.42 11.09
N MET A 129 1.58 22.27 11.22
CA MET A 129 2.48 22.33 12.37
C MET A 129 1.78 22.69 13.69
N ASN A 130 0.60 23.30 13.64
CA ASN A 130 -0.24 23.61 14.80
C ASN A 130 -1.06 22.40 15.28
N SER A 131 -1.05 21.28 14.55
CA SER A 131 -1.77 20.05 14.87
C SER A 131 -0.96 19.03 15.67
N SER A 132 -1.61 17.94 16.08
CA SER A 132 -1.02 16.90 16.94
C SER A 132 -0.65 15.60 16.23
N TRP A 133 -1.11 15.41 15.00
CA TRP A 133 -0.97 14.15 14.25
C TRP A 133 0.26 14.10 13.33
N VAL A 134 0.99 15.21 13.21
CA VAL A 134 2.27 15.27 12.49
C VAL A 134 3.44 15.26 13.46
N GLU A 135 4.53 14.57 13.10
CA GLU A 135 5.71 14.40 13.97
C GLU A 135 6.39 15.73 14.38
N TRP A 136 6.25 16.75 13.53
CA TRP A 136 6.76 18.10 13.77
C TRP A 136 5.74 19.02 14.48
N GLY A 137 4.58 18.49 14.87
CA GLY A 137 3.46 19.24 15.42
C GLY A 137 3.75 19.84 16.80
N GLN A 138 3.12 20.98 17.06
CA GLN A 138 3.09 21.72 18.33
C GLN A 138 4.46 22.13 18.89
N GLN A 139 5.41 22.44 18.00
CA GLN A 139 6.79 22.83 18.35
C GLN A 139 7.15 24.22 17.81
N PRO A 140 6.56 25.32 18.30
CA PRO A 140 6.61 26.65 17.67
C PRO A 140 8.03 27.20 17.47
N ALA A 141 8.89 27.17 18.51
CA ALA A 141 10.25 27.70 18.41
C ALA A 141 11.10 26.94 17.38
N ALA A 142 11.12 25.61 17.48
CA ALA A 142 11.89 24.75 16.57
C ALA A 142 11.35 24.85 15.14
N TYR A 143 10.02 24.94 14.98
CA TYR A 143 9.38 25.12 13.68
C TYR A 143 9.81 26.41 13.00
N ARG A 144 9.72 27.56 13.70
CA ARG A 144 10.11 28.86 13.14
C ARG A 144 11.57 28.88 12.72
N SER A 145 12.46 28.36 13.57
CA SER A 145 13.90 28.27 13.26
C SER A 145 14.17 27.37 12.05
N ALA A 146 13.53 26.21 11.96
CA ALA A 146 13.70 25.29 10.84
C ALA A 146 13.14 25.87 9.53
N PHE A 147 11.97 26.51 9.59
CA PHE A 147 11.36 27.17 8.42
C PHE A 147 12.27 28.27 7.88
N GLN A 148 12.78 29.15 8.75
CA GLN A 148 13.70 30.22 8.37
C GLN A 148 15.00 29.68 7.75
N ALA A 149 15.55 28.59 8.29
CA ALA A 149 16.75 27.95 7.73
C ALA A 149 16.50 27.39 6.33
N VAL A 150 15.33 26.80 6.08
CA VAL A 150 14.94 26.29 4.76
C VAL A 150 14.66 27.44 3.78
N ALA A 151 13.94 28.48 4.21
CA ALA A 151 13.66 29.66 3.40
C ALA A 151 14.96 30.33 2.91
N ALA A 152 15.90 30.60 3.82
CA ALA A 152 17.20 31.17 3.49
C ALA A 152 18.00 30.33 2.47
N ALA A 153 17.88 28.99 2.53
CA ALA A 153 18.56 28.10 1.59
C ALA A 153 18.02 28.15 0.15
N PHE A 154 16.80 28.66 -0.04
CA PHE A 154 16.18 28.87 -1.36
C PHE A 154 16.33 30.32 -1.87
N GLU A 155 16.46 31.31 -0.98
CA GLU A 155 16.71 32.72 -1.35
C GLU A 155 18.05 32.92 -2.09
N ASP A 156 19.13 32.28 -1.63
CA ASP A 156 20.50 32.53 -2.13
C ASP A 156 20.78 32.03 -3.57
N ALA A 157 19.91 31.21 -4.16
CA ALA A 157 20.27 30.41 -5.34
C ALA A 157 19.27 30.36 -6.51
N ASP A 158 17.97 30.63 -6.31
CA ASP A 158 16.95 30.46 -7.38
C ASP A 158 15.65 31.27 -7.12
N ALA A 159 15.77 32.44 -6.47
CA ALA A 159 14.66 33.25 -5.94
C ALA A 159 13.52 33.58 -6.94
N SER A 160 13.75 33.45 -8.26
CA SER A 160 12.73 33.72 -9.28
C SER A 160 11.80 32.54 -9.62
N ARG A 161 12.09 31.31 -9.16
CA ARG A 161 11.33 30.09 -9.55
C ARG A 161 10.80 29.25 -8.39
N THR A 162 11.16 29.61 -7.15
CA THR A 162 10.82 28.84 -5.96
C THR A 162 10.17 29.77 -4.95
N SER A 163 9.08 29.31 -4.31
CA SER A 163 8.35 30.11 -3.32
C SER A 163 8.07 29.28 -2.07
N MET A 164 8.33 29.84 -0.90
CA MET A 164 8.06 29.22 0.40
C MET A 164 6.59 29.37 0.79
N VAL A 165 5.94 28.26 1.15
CA VAL A 165 4.54 28.21 1.60
C VAL A 165 4.49 27.88 3.08
N TRP A 166 3.88 28.76 3.88
CA TRP A 166 3.54 28.51 5.28
C TRP A 166 2.07 28.14 5.39
N GLU A 167 1.76 26.92 5.82
CA GLU A 167 0.41 26.35 5.79
C GLU A 167 0.06 25.63 7.10
N PRO A 168 -0.66 26.27 8.03
CA PRO A 168 -1.24 25.60 9.18
C PRO A 168 -2.52 24.82 8.82
N TYR A 169 -2.94 23.97 9.75
CA TYR A 169 -4.25 23.34 9.73
C TYR A 169 -5.32 24.26 10.35
N LEU A 170 -6.55 24.21 9.84
CA LEU A 170 -7.69 24.97 10.34
C LEU A 170 -7.84 24.90 11.87
N GLY A 171 -7.90 26.06 12.53
CA GLY A 171 -7.92 26.19 14.00
C GLY A 171 -9.24 25.85 14.69
N THR A 172 -10.22 25.24 14.00
CA THR A 172 -11.47 24.81 14.64
C THR A 172 -11.18 23.72 15.68
N GLY A 173 -11.56 23.97 16.94
CA GLY A 173 -11.27 23.05 18.04
C GLY A 173 -9.84 23.13 18.58
N TYR A 174 -9.06 24.15 18.22
CA TYR A 174 -7.75 24.40 18.81
C TYR A 174 -7.88 24.79 20.31
N PRO A 175 -6.96 24.35 21.18
CA PRO A 175 -5.83 23.45 20.90
C PRO A 175 -6.28 22.01 20.70
N PHE A 176 -5.63 21.33 19.75
CA PHE A 176 -5.79 19.90 19.54
C PHE A 176 -5.12 19.09 20.67
N ASP A 177 -5.31 17.77 20.63
CA ASP A 177 -4.65 16.84 21.54
C ASP A 177 -3.15 17.13 21.65
N ARG A 178 -2.58 16.93 22.82
CA ARG A 178 -1.18 17.28 23.05
C ARG A 178 -0.25 16.27 22.40
N HIS A 179 0.56 16.73 21.45
CA HIS A 179 1.62 15.95 20.82
C HIS A 179 2.74 15.63 21.80
N ARG A 180 3.36 14.46 21.66
CA ARG A 180 4.44 13.97 22.55
C ARG A 180 5.64 14.91 22.64
N ASN A 181 5.92 15.66 21.57
CA ASN A 181 7.05 16.59 21.47
C ASN A 181 6.66 18.04 21.79
N ALA A 182 5.42 18.32 22.21
CA ALA A 182 4.99 19.68 22.55
C ALA A 182 5.72 20.20 23.82
N PRO A 183 6.20 21.47 23.85
CA PRO A 183 6.93 22.05 24.98
C PRO A 183 6.18 21.96 26.31
N ALA A 184 6.81 21.38 27.33
CA ALA A 184 6.18 21.14 28.64
C ALA A 184 5.73 22.45 29.33
N PRO A 185 4.61 22.44 30.10
CA PRO A 185 4.19 23.58 30.91
C PRO A 185 5.33 24.16 31.74
N GLY A 186 5.50 25.49 31.72
CA GLY A 186 6.57 26.20 32.41
C GLY A 186 7.92 26.25 31.68
N SER A 187 8.05 25.64 30.50
CA SER A 187 9.21 25.84 29.63
C SER A 187 9.10 27.13 28.80
N GLU A 188 10.23 27.67 28.33
CA GLU A 188 10.24 28.82 27.41
C GLU A 188 9.44 28.55 26.14
N GLY A 189 9.46 27.32 25.63
CA GLY A 189 8.66 26.93 24.47
C GLY A 189 7.15 26.90 24.74
N PHE A 190 6.74 26.68 25.98
CA PHE A 190 5.31 26.71 26.36
C PHE A 190 4.77 28.13 26.42
N ALA A 191 5.60 29.12 26.79
CA ALA A 191 5.23 30.53 26.74
C ALA A 191 4.90 31.03 25.32
N LEU A 192 5.33 30.30 24.28
CA LEU A 192 4.90 30.57 22.90
C LEU A 192 3.52 30.00 22.58
N LEU A 193 3.09 28.93 23.27
CA LEU A 193 1.77 28.33 23.10
C LEU A 193 0.69 29.05 23.92
N ASP A 194 1.06 29.51 25.12
CA ASP A 194 0.27 30.37 26.01
C ASP A 194 0.38 31.84 25.57
N THR A 195 -0.30 32.15 24.48
CA THR A 195 -0.25 33.45 23.79
C THR A 195 -0.91 34.58 24.58
N ASN A 196 -1.83 34.26 25.49
CA ASN A 196 -2.46 35.24 26.38
C ASN A 196 -1.72 35.38 27.73
N SER A 197 -0.71 34.53 27.99
CA SER A 197 0.13 34.53 29.19
C SER A 197 -0.65 34.31 30.49
N ASP A 198 -1.73 33.52 30.45
CA ASP A 198 -2.55 33.19 31.62
C ASP A 198 -2.07 31.93 32.38
N GLY A 199 -1.03 31.27 31.85
CA GLY A 199 -0.44 30.04 32.38
C GLY A 199 -1.11 28.76 31.88
N VAL A 200 -2.12 28.85 31.00
CA VAL A 200 -2.95 27.74 30.55
C VAL A 200 -3.13 27.77 29.03
N TRP A 201 -2.54 26.80 28.33
CA TRP A 201 -2.76 26.64 26.89
C TRP A 201 -4.17 26.08 26.60
N ASN A 202 -5.07 26.93 26.09
CA ASN A 202 -6.49 26.62 25.85
C ASN A 202 -7.06 27.35 24.62
N GLY A 203 -8.36 27.24 24.35
CA GLY A 203 -9.00 27.82 23.15
C GLY A 203 -9.04 29.34 23.09
N SER A 204 -8.57 30.03 24.13
CA SER A 204 -8.32 31.48 24.13
C SER A 204 -6.97 31.85 23.53
N ASP A 205 -6.12 30.87 23.23
CA ASP A 205 -4.82 31.06 22.61
C ASP A 205 -4.89 31.08 21.09
N ALA A 206 -4.03 31.89 20.47
CA ALA A 206 -3.96 32.00 19.02
C ALA A 206 -3.46 30.69 18.39
N ALA A 207 -4.22 30.17 17.43
CA ALA A 207 -3.93 28.89 16.77
C ALA A 207 -2.74 28.98 15.81
N TYR A 208 -2.45 30.16 15.25
CA TYR A 208 -1.49 30.31 14.16
C TYR A 208 -0.28 31.17 14.50
N ALA A 209 -0.46 32.25 15.26
CA ALA A 209 0.60 33.22 15.57
C ALA A 209 1.90 32.60 16.14
N PRO A 210 1.85 31.58 17.03
CA PRO A 210 3.06 30.94 17.56
C PRO A 210 3.97 30.31 16.51
N TYR A 211 3.40 29.92 15.36
CA TYR A 211 4.08 29.17 14.32
C TYR A 211 4.48 30.04 13.13
N TYR A 212 4.08 31.31 13.09
CA TYR A 212 4.38 32.19 11.96
C TYR A 212 5.89 32.55 11.93
N PRO A 213 6.63 32.19 10.87
CA PRO A 213 8.09 32.35 10.84
C PRO A 213 8.56 33.78 10.52
N GLY A 214 7.69 34.63 9.96
CA GLY A 214 7.96 36.04 9.66
C GLY A 214 7.72 36.38 8.19
N ASP A 215 7.46 37.67 7.91
CA ASP A 215 7.05 38.14 6.58
C ASP A 215 8.16 37.98 5.52
N ASP A 216 9.43 38.01 5.95
CA ASP A 216 10.59 37.86 5.07
C ASP A 216 10.80 36.40 4.61
N ALA A 217 10.43 35.41 5.43
CA ALA A 217 10.63 34.00 5.12
C ALA A 217 9.48 33.37 4.32
N VAL A 218 8.29 33.99 4.34
CA VAL A 218 7.05 33.43 3.78
C VAL A 218 6.68 34.13 2.48
N ASP A 219 6.62 33.40 1.37
CA ASP A 219 6.13 33.94 0.10
C ASP A 219 4.61 33.76 -0.03
N TRP A 220 4.09 32.61 0.41
CA TRP A 220 2.68 32.22 0.31
C TRP A 220 2.13 31.80 1.66
N VAL A 221 0.87 32.18 1.92
CA VAL A 221 0.12 31.70 3.08
C VAL A 221 -0.86 30.64 2.61
N GLY A 222 -0.75 29.44 3.16
CA GLY A 222 -1.67 28.34 2.94
C GLY A 222 -2.62 28.15 4.12
N LEU A 223 -3.73 27.44 3.91
CA LEU A 223 -4.52 26.84 4.99
C LEU A 223 -5.05 25.47 4.55
N THR A 224 -4.89 24.46 5.41
CA THR A 224 -5.55 23.16 5.24
C THR A 224 -6.93 23.22 5.89
N ALA A 225 -7.99 23.11 5.08
CA ALA A 225 -9.37 23.09 5.56
C ALA A 225 -10.21 22.08 4.76
N TYR A 226 -10.72 21.06 5.44
CA TYR A 226 -11.54 20.01 4.85
C TYR A 226 -12.98 20.10 5.37
N HIS A 227 -13.94 19.71 4.53
CA HIS A 227 -15.27 19.38 5.02
C HIS A 227 -15.26 17.98 5.64
N ASP A 228 -15.26 17.93 6.97
CA ASP A 228 -15.27 16.72 7.78
C ASP A 228 -15.97 16.96 9.14
N ASP A 229 -17.28 16.70 9.18
CA ASP A 229 -18.13 16.92 10.37
C ASP A 229 -17.94 15.91 11.51
N THR A 230 -17.00 15.00 11.36
CA THR A 230 -16.87 13.90 12.31
C THR A 230 -15.96 14.22 13.50
N ALA A 231 -15.12 15.25 13.37
CA ALA A 231 -14.09 15.62 14.35
C ALA A 231 -13.19 14.43 14.77
N GLY A 232 -12.88 13.52 13.84
CA GLY A 232 -12.12 12.28 14.13
C GLY A 232 -12.93 11.15 14.75
N GLY A 233 -14.22 11.36 15.02
CA GLY A 233 -15.16 10.37 15.54
C GLY A 233 -15.72 9.40 14.50
N ALA A 234 -16.90 8.85 14.79
CA ALA A 234 -17.57 7.91 13.90
C ALA A 234 -17.81 8.54 12.50
N PRO A 235 -17.64 7.77 11.42
CA PRO A 235 -17.77 8.29 10.06
C PRO A 235 -19.24 8.59 9.75
N VAL A 236 -19.54 9.84 9.40
CA VAL A 236 -20.89 10.32 9.07
C VAL A 236 -20.82 11.09 7.75
N ASN A 237 -21.80 10.85 6.88
CA ASN A 237 -21.91 11.53 5.59
C ASN A 237 -22.90 12.69 5.70
N THR A 238 -22.39 13.91 5.77
CA THR A 238 -23.16 15.16 5.86
C THR A 238 -22.80 16.07 4.69
N VAL A 239 -23.76 16.91 4.30
CA VAL A 239 -23.49 18.00 3.36
C VAL A 239 -22.98 19.21 4.13
N SER A 240 -22.08 19.97 3.52
CA SER A 240 -21.58 21.22 4.08
C SER A 240 -22.69 22.21 4.37
N GLN A 241 -22.59 22.93 5.50
CA GLN A 241 -23.52 23.99 5.85
C GLN A 241 -23.30 25.22 4.95
N PRO A 242 -24.33 26.04 4.66
CA PRO A 242 -24.14 27.28 3.91
C PRO A 242 -23.07 28.17 4.58
N ASN A 243 -22.12 28.67 3.78
CA ASN A 243 -21.01 29.53 4.21
C ASN A 243 -20.01 28.89 5.19
N GLU A 244 -20.02 27.57 5.34
CA GLU A 244 -19.08 26.84 6.21
C GLU A 244 -17.62 27.20 5.90
N LEU A 245 -17.20 27.20 4.63
CA LEU A 245 -15.83 27.58 4.27
C LEU A 245 -15.51 29.04 4.60
N GLU A 246 -16.45 29.96 4.40
CA GLU A 246 -16.27 31.38 4.73
C GLU A 246 -16.04 31.55 6.23
N GLU A 247 -16.84 30.88 7.06
CA GLU A 247 -16.67 30.85 8.52
C GLU A 247 -15.32 30.24 8.91
N MET A 248 -14.91 29.15 8.25
CA MET A 248 -13.59 28.54 8.46
C MET A 248 -12.44 29.53 8.19
N LEU A 249 -12.55 30.35 7.14
CA LEU A 249 -11.51 31.32 6.77
C LEU A 249 -11.50 32.57 7.67
N THR A 250 -12.64 32.91 8.27
CA THR A 250 -12.84 34.20 8.95
C THR A 250 -13.02 34.12 10.46
N ALA A 251 -13.26 32.94 11.04
CA ALA A 251 -13.54 32.79 12.47
C ALA A 251 -12.82 31.61 13.16
N SER A 252 -12.25 30.65 12.43
CA SER A 252 -11.63 29.46 13.04
C SER A 252 -10.37 29.78 13.86
N GLY A 253 -10.33 29.25 15.08
CA GLY A 253 -9.25 29.53 16.04
C GLY A 253 -9.41 30.87 16.78
N GLY A 254 -10.61 31.47 16.74
CA GLY A 254 -10.89 32.74 17.41
C GLY A 254 -10.32 33.97 16.69
N GLU A 255 -9.84 33.81 15.46
CA GLU A 255 -9.28 34.89 14.64
C GLU A 255 -9.68 34.76 13.17
N ASN A 256 -9.64 35.88 12.45
CA ASN A 256 -9.86 35.90 11.01
C ASN A 256 -8.54 35.60 10.29
N PHE A 257 -8.30 34.32 10.00
CA PHE A 257 -7.06 33.84 9.41
C PHE A 257 -6.74 34.55 8.09
N TYR A 258 -7.71 34.59 7.17
CA TYR A 258 -7.48 35.15 5.84
C TYR A 258 -7.13 36.64 5.90
N SER A 259 -7.87 37.45 6.67
CA SER A 259 -7.60 38.88 6.78
C SER A 259 -6.28 39.17 7.50
N THR A 260 -5.89 38.34 8.48
CA THR A 260 -4.69 38.52 9.28
C THR A 260 -3.43 38.13 8.51
N TYR A 261 -3.40 36.95 7.90
CA TYR A 261 -2.18 36.39 7.32
C TYR A 261 -2.08 36.55 5.80
N ALA A 262 -3.19 36.44 5.06
CA ALA A 262 -3.14 36.61 3.60
C ALA A 262 -3.32 38.09 3.21
N ALA A 263 -4.49 38.67 3.50
CA ALA A 263 -4.79 40.05 3.11
C ALA A 263 -3.92 41.07 3.83
N GLY A 264 -3.82 40.97 5.16
CA GLY A 264 -3.09 41.90 6.02
C GLY A 264 -1.58 41.92 5.80
N LYS A 265 -0.99 40.78 5.38
CA LYS A 265 0.44 40.68 5.06
C LYS A 265 0.75 40.77 3.57
N ASN A 266 -0.25 41.02 2.73
CA ASN A 266 -0.11 41.12 1.27
C ASN A 266 0.55 39.86 0.66
N LYS A 267 0.11 38.67 1.11
CA LYS A 267 0.62 37.37 0.62
C LYS A 267 -0.45 36.65 -0.20
N PRO A 268 -0.09 35.96 -1.30
CA PRO A 268 -1.01 35.07 -2.00
C PRO A 268 -1.51 33.97 -1.07
N PHE A 269 -2.78 33.61 -1.24
CA PHE A 269 -3.46 32.60 -0.43
C PHE A 269 -3.63 31.28 -1.19
N LEU A 270 -3.27 30.17 -0.56
CA LEU A 270 -3.47 28.81 -1.04
C LEU A 270 -4.44 28.07 -0.10
N LEU A 271 -5.54 27.56 -0.63
CA LEU A 271 -6.46 26.69 0.13
C LEU A 271 -6.20 25.23 -0.24
N GLN A 272 -5.72 24.40 0.70
CA GLN A 272 -5.73 22.94 0.52
C GLN A 272 -7.02 22.39 1.11
N THR A 273 -7.80 21.68 0.30
CA THR A 273 -9.15 21.24 0.69
C THR A 273 -9.55 19.89 0.12
N SER A 274 -10.57 19.28 0.73
CA SER A 274 -11.27 18.09 0.25
C SER A 274 -12.56 17.90 1.06
N ALA A 275 -13.39 16.93 0.65
CA ALA A 275 -14.65 16.61 1.32
C ALA A 275 -14.74 15.13 1.68
N PHE A 276 -15.10 14.87 2.95
CA PHE A 276 -15.22 13.53 3.49
C PHE A 276 -16.42 12.79 2.89
N TYR A 277 -16.19 11.55 2.43
CA TYR A 277 -17.28 10.62 2.13
C TYR A 277 -16.91 9.21 2.57
N SER A 278 -17.83 8.49 3.20
CA SER A 278 -17.66 7.07 3.55
C SER A 278 -18.75 6.22 2.91
N PRO A 279 -18.43 5.31 1.97
CA PRO A 279 -19.41 4.40 1.38
C PRO A 279 -20.04 3.44 2.41
N ALA A 280 -19.36 3.23 3.53
CA ALA A 280 -19.84 2.37 4.63
C ALA A 280 -20.79 3.10 5.59
N SER A 281 -20.87 4.44 5.49
CA SER A 281 -21.69 5.27 6.36
C SER A 281 -23.04 5.57 5.70
N GLY A 282 -24.11 5.56 6.50
CA GLY A 282 -25.39 6.15 6.07
C GLY A 282 -25.33 7.68 6.07
N GLY A 283 -26.22 8.33 5.31
CA GLY A 283 -26.30 9.79 5.24
C GLY A 283 -26.44 10.29 3.80
N SER A 284 -25.94 11.50 3.56
CA SER A 284 -25.97 12.16 2.25
C SER A 284 -25.14 11.42 1.20
N SER A 285 -25.48 11.62 -0.08
CA SER A 285 -24.78 10.97 -1.18
C SER A 285 -23.41 11.62 -1.45
N ASP A 286 -22.46 10.84 -1.97
CA ASP A 286 -21.14 11.30 -2.43
C ASP A 286 -21.23 12.57 -3.30
N VAL A 287 -22.20 12.59 -4.22
CA VAL A 287 -22.44 13.71 -5.13
C VAL A 287 -22.90 14.95 -4.38
N ASP A 288 -23.87 14.84 -3.48
CA ASP A 288 -24.40 16.00 -2.75
C ASP A 288 -23.33 16.65 -1.87
N ILE A 289 -22.48 15.82 -1.24
CA ILE A 289 -21.42 16.29 -0.34
C ILE A 289 -20.33 16.98 -1.15
N LYS A 290 -19.75 16.29 -2.13
CA LYS A 290 -18.61 16.81 -2.89
C LYS A 290 -19.00 18.01 -3.75
N VAL A 291 -20.17 17.99 -4.40
CA VAL A 291 -20.64 19.14 -5.20
C VAL A 291 -20.99 20.32 -4.29
N GLY A 292 -21.67 20.09 -3.17
CA GLY A 292 -21.99 21.17 -2.22
C GLY A 292 -20.74 21.86 -1.65
N TRP A 293 -19.72 21.08 -1.29
CA TRP A 293 -18.44 21.64 -0.86
C TRP A 293 -17.71 22.35 -2.00
N TRP A 294 -17.71 21.75 -3.20
CA TRP A 294 -17.05 22.33 -4.37
C TRP A 294 -17.64 23.68 -4.77
N ASP A 295 -18.96 23.87 -4.64
CA ASP A 295 -19.62 25.17 -4.86
C ASP A 295 -19.09 26.24 -3.89
N GLN A 296 -18.90 25.91 -2.60
CA GLN A 296 -18.32 26.85 -1.63
C GLN A 296 -16.86 27.16 -1.94
N VAL A 297 -16.08 26.15 -2.32
CA VAL A 297 -14.66 26.30 -2.66
C VAL A 297 -14.49 27.22 -3.87
N LEU A 298 -15.23 27.00 -4.96
CA LEU A 298 -15.18 27.86 -6.14
C LEU A 298 -15.73 29.26 -5.86
N GLY A 299 -16.80 29.36 -5.06
CA GLY A 299 -17.35 30.63 -4.61
C GLY A 299 -16.35 31.47 -3.82
N ALA A 300 -15.68 30.86 -2.84
CA ALA A 300 -14.63 31.53 -2.07
C ALA A 300 -13.45 31.91 -2.97
N ALA A 301 -12.96 31.00 -3.81
CA ALA A 301 -11.79 31.24 -4.66
C ALA A 301 -11.97 32.40 -5.65
N THR A 302 -13.21 32.65 -6.09
CA THR A 302 -13.54 33.69 -7.07
C THR A 302 -14.20 34.93 -6.44
N SER A 303 -14.36 34.95 -5.12
CA SER A 303 -14.96 36.07 -4.39
C SER A 303 -14.02 37.27 -4.31
N THR A 304 -14.60 38.47 -4.33
CA THR A 304 -13.87 39.71 -4.05
C THR A 304 -13.43 39.84 -2.60
N GLU A 305 -14.09 39.14 -1.67
CA GLU A 305 -13.70 39.09 -0.26
C GLU A 305 -12.37 38.32 -0.11
N PHE A 306 -12.24 37.22 -0.83
CA PHE A 306 -11.04 36.37 -0.82
C PHE A 306 -10.16 36.61 -2.06
N ALA A 307 -10.03 37.87 -2.49
CA ALA A 307 -9.36 38.26 -3.75
C ALA A 307 -7.86 37.87 -3.88
N ARG A 308 -7.19 37.49 -2.79
CA ARG A 308 -5.80 36.98 -2.80
C ARG A 308 -5.72 35.47 -2.96
N THR A 309 -6.85 34.76 -3.08
CA THR A 309 -6.85 33.33 -3.38
C THR A 309 -6.18 33.12 -4.73
N ALA A 310 -4.98 32.55 -4.69
CA ALA A 310 -4.14 32.32 -5.85
C ALA A 310 -4.12 30.84 -6.25
N ALA A 311 -4.44 29.92 -5.33
CA ALA A 311 -4.62 28.51 -5.65
C ALA A 311 -5.63 27.84 -4.71
N VAL A 312 -6.39 26.91 -5.27
CA VAL A 312 -7.16 25.91 -4.52
C VAL A 312 -6.62 24.54 -4.89
N VAL A 313 -6.13 23.81 -3.91
CA VAL A 313 -5.53 22.49 -4.10
C VAL A 313 -6.46 21.43 -3.54
N TRP A 314 -7.06 20.63 -4.42
CA TRP A 314 -7.86 19.48 -4.02
C TRP A 314 -6.98 18.33 -3.55
N ASP A 315 -7.34 17.72 -2.44
CA ASP A 315 -6.68 16.54 -1.91
C ASP A 315 -7.31 15.26 -2.45
N GLU A 316 -6.72 14.70 -3.50
CA GLU A 316 -7.21 13.53 -4.22
C GLU A 316 -6.57 12.26 -3.65
N ARG A 317 -7.15 11.76 -2.55
CA ARG A 317 -6.67 10.55 -1.88
C ARG A 317 -7.80 9.64 -1.42
N THR A 318 -7.46 8.39 -1.12
CA THR A 318 -8.31 7.55 -0.27
C THR A 318 -7.71 7.45 1.12
N SER A 319 -8.54 7.34 2.15
CA SER A 319 -8.07 7.05 3.50
C SER A 319 -9.05 6.13 4.22
N THR A 320 -8.77 5.77 5.47
CA THR A 320 -9.65 4.92 6.28
C THR A 320 -9.33 5.30 7.73
N ARG A 321 -10.32 5.32 8.63
CA ARG A 321 -10.10 5.70 10.05
C ARG A 321 -9.62 4.54 10.92
N ASP A 322 -9.06 4.88 12.09
CA ASP A 322 -8.32 4.06 13.08
C ASP A 322 -8.98 2.76 13.60
N THR A 323 -10.15 2.39 13.09
CA THR A 323 -10.79 1.09 13.38
C THR A 323 -10.84 0.15 12.18
N GLY A 324 -10.43 0.58 10.98
CA GLY A 324 -10.43 -0.28 9.78
C GLY A 324 -11.83 -0.67 9.27
N VAL A 325 -12.91 -0.09 9.83
CA VAL A 325 -14.30 -0.44 9.48
C VAL A 325 -14.88 0.45 8.38
N ALA A 326 -14.36 1.67 8.16
CA ALA A 326 -14.90 2.61 7.18
C ALA A 326 -13.85 3.21 6.25
N SER A 327 -14.02 2.93 4.95
CA SER A 327 -13.31 3.58 3.84
C SER A 327 -13.74 5.02 3.74
N ILE A 328 -12.78 5.92 3.59
CA ILE A 328 -13.00 7.35 3.35
C ILE A 328 -12.49 7.66 1.96
N ASP A 329 -13.34 8.28 1.18
CA ASP A 329 -13.13 8.65 -0.20
C ASP A 329 -13.14 10.19 -0.28
N TRP A 330 -11.96 10.74 -0.54
CA TRP A 330 -11.75 12.18 -0.76
C TRP A 330 -11.68 12.53 -2.25
N LEU A 331 -11.92 11.55 -3.14
CA LEU A 331 -11.69 11.66 -4.57
C LEU A 331 -12.76 12.52 -5.25
N LEU A 332 -12.38 13.65 -5.82
CA LEU A 332 -13.27 14.44 -6.68
C LEU A 332 -13.56 13.71 -7.99
N THR A 333 -12.59 12.92 -8.48
CA THR A 333 -12.66 12.28 -9.81
C THR A 333 -12.92 10.79 -9.77
N GLY A 334 -13.02 10.19 -8.57
CA GLY A 334 -13.25 8.75 -8.39
C GLY A 334 -14.63 8.27 -8.86
N ASN A 335 -15.62 9.17 -8.84
CA ASN A 335 -16.99 8.92 -9.28
C ASN A 335 -17.30 9.74 -10.55
N PRO A 336 -17.64 9.11 -11.70
CA PRO A 336 -17.92 9.83 -12.94
C PRO A 336 -19.00 10.91 -12.84
N THR A 337 -20.01 10.69 -11.98
CA THR A 337 -21.08 11.67 -11.75
C THR A 337 -20.57 12.90 -11.00
N VAL A 338 -19.74 12.69 -9.97
CA VAL A 338 -19.07 13.77 -9.23
C VAL A 338 -18.12 14.52 -10.15
N ALA A 339 -17.27 13.80 -10.89
CA ALA A 339 -16.29 14.37 -11.79
C ALA A 339 -16.94 15.26 -12.86
N SER A 340 -18.03 14.78 -13.50
CA SER A 340 -18.80 15.56 -14.48
C SER A 340 -19.41 16.80 -13.85
N ALA A 341 -20.01 16.68 -12.65
CA ALA A 341 -20.59 17.83 -11.97
C ALA A 341 -19.50 18.85 -11.60
N ALA A 342 -18.39 18.41 -11.02
CA ALA A 342 -17.26 19.25 -10.65
C ALA A 342 -16.69 19.99 -11.87
N ARG A 343 -16.60 19.31 -13.02
CA ARG A 343 -16.19 19.91 -14.29
C ARG A 343 -17.14 21.02 -14.75
N ASP A 344 -18.45 20.78 -14.72
CA ASP A 344 -19.44 21.79 -15.12
C ASP A 344 -19.34 23.07 -14.27
N ARG A 345 -19.07 22.93 -12.96
CA ARG A 345 -18.94 24.09 -12.05
C ARG A 345 -17.62 24.80 -12.27
N LEU A 346 -16.55 24.04 -12.51
CA LEU A 346 -15.24 24.57 -12.84
C LEU A 346 -15.29 25.41 -14.12
N ASP A 347 -15.98 24.93 -15.16
CA ASP A 347 -16.21 25.65 -16.43
C ASP A 347 -17.02 26.94 -16.27
N ALA A 348 -17.88 27.00 -15.25
CA ALA A 348 -18.64 28.19 -14.90
C ALA A 348 -17.88 29.18 -14.00
N SER A 349 -16.70 28.81 -13.50
CA SER A 349 -15.89 29.60 -12.58
C SER A 349 -14.74 30.32 -13.28
N ALA A 350 -14.10 31.27 -12.59
CA ALA A 350 -12.87 31.92 -13.05
C ALA A 350 -11.58 31.16 -12.66
N VAL A 351 -11.69 29.96 -12.06
CA VAL A 351 -10.54 29.16 -11.66
C VAL A 351 -9.81 28.63 -12.90
N VAL A 352 -8.49 28.85 -12.94
CA VAL A 352 -7.65 28.51 -14.07
C VAL A 352 -7.20 27.05 -14.01
N THR A 353 -7.37 26.35 -15.13
CA THR A 353 -6.87 25.00 -15.37
C THR A 353 -5.71 25.03 -16.36
N GLY A 354 -4.90 23.97 -16.37
CA GLY A 354 -3.74 23.81 -17.23
C GLY A 354 -4.08 23.60 -18.71
N PRO A 355 -3.09 23.76 -19.61
CA PRO A 355 -1.68 24.06 -19.31
C PRO A 355 -1.44 25.55 -18.99
N VAL A 356 -0.76 25.84 -17.89
CA VAL A 356 -0.34 27.20 -17.46
C VAL A 356 1.15 27.46 -17.69
N THR A 357 1.91 26.42 -18.04
CA THR A 357 3.32 26.48 -18.41
C THR A 357 3.52 25.80 -19.77
N GLN A 358 4.72 25.97 -20.34
CA GLN A 358 5.09 25.25 -21.55
C GLN A 358 5.10 23.73 -21.28
N MET A 359 4.24 22.99 -21.98
CA MET A 359 4.20 21.53 -21.90
C MET A 359 5.54 20.92 -22.35
N ALA A 360 6.02 19.94 -21.60
CA ALA A 360 7.19 19.17 -21.97
C ALA A 360 6.93 18.36 -23.26
N ALA A 361 7.95 18.25 -24.14
CA ALA A 361 7.85 17.44 -25.34
C ALA A 361 7.97 15.94 -24.98
N GLY A 362 6.89 15.18 -25.13
CA GLY A 362 6.87 13.73 -24.86
C GLY A 362 5.50 13.10 -25.13
N SER A 363 5.44 11.79 -25.35
CA SER A 363 4.21 11.04 -25.68
C SER A 363 3.46 10.48 -24.46
N GLY A 364 3.76 10.98 -23.26
CA GLY A 364 3.24 10.47 -21.98
C GLY A 364 4.35 9.93 -21.08
N TYR A 365 4.13 9.97 -19.76
CA TYR A 365 5.05 9.44 -18.76
C TYR A 365 5.01 7.90 -18.80
N VAL A 366 6.16 7.27 -19.01
CA VAL A 366 6.35 5.83 -18.80
C VAL A 366 7.31 5.71 -17.62
N ARG A 367 6.80 5.20 -16.49
CA ARG A 367 7.60 4.95 -15.28
C ARG A 367 8.88 4.19 -15.65
N ALA A 368 10.01 4.60 -15.09
CA ALA A 368 11.28 3.91 -15.29
C ALA A 368 11.11 2.40 -15.00
N ASN A 369 11.77 1.55 -15.79
CA ASN A 369 11.61 0.09 -15.79
C ASN A 369 10.27 -0.47 -16.27
N THR A 370 9.43 0.31 -16.94
CA THR A 370 8.22 -0.20 -17.60
C THR A 370 8.42 -0.32 -19.11
N LEU A 371 8.19 -1.51 -19.66
CA LEU A 371 8.16 -1.73 -21.11
C LEU A 371 6.76 -1.37 -21.64
N ALA A 372 6.69 -0.54 -22.68
CA ALA A 372 5.43 -0.08 -23.28
C ALA A 372 5.37 -0.33 -24.79
N GLY A 373 4.16 -0.39 -25.35
CA GLY A 373 3.96 -0.56 -26.79
C GLY A 373 4.53 -1.87 -27.32
N ALA A 374 5.22 -1.83 -28.46
CA ALA A 374 5.70 -3.03 -29.15
C ALA A 374 6.67 -3.87 -28.30
N THR A 375 7.48 -3.24 -27.44
CA THR A 375 8.46 -3.95 -26.59
C THR A 375 7.76 -4.81 -25.54
N ALA A 376 6.67 -4.32 -24.92
CA ALA A 376 5.86 -5.10 -23.99
C ALA A 376 5.29 -6.37 -24.65
N TRP A 377 4.80 -6.25 -25.90
CA TRP A 377 4.25 -7.38 -26.65
C TRP A 377 5.32 -8.39 -27.10
N THR A 378 6.59 -8.00 -27.23
CA THR A 378 7.68 -8.97 -27.47
C THR A 378 7.83 -9.97 -26.31
N VAL A 379 7.58 -9.54 -25.07
CA VAL A 379 7.56 -10.43 -23.90
C VAL A 379 6.42 -11.44 -24.01
N GLY A 380 5.24 -11.00 -24.44
CA GLY A 380 4.11 -11.88 -24.73
C GLY A 380 4.43 -12.93 -25.80
N ALA A 381 5.07 -12.52 -26.90
CA ALA A 381 5.53 -13.43 -27.95
C ALA A 381 6.56 -14.45 -27.42
N ALA A 382 7.51 -14.02 -26.59
CA ALA A 382 8.49 -14.89 -25.96
C ALA A 382 7.82 -15.93 -25.03
N LEU A 383 6.81 -15.54 -24.26
CA LEU A 383 6.02 -16.45 -23.42
C LEU A 383 5.27 -17.49 -24.25
N ILE A 384 4.72 -17.13 -25.40
CA ILE A 384 4.08 -18.08 -26.33
C ILE A 384 5.10 -19.08 -26.88
N ILE A 385 6.28 -18.61 -27.28
CA ILE A 385 7.37 -19.48 -27.74
C ILE A 385 7.78 -20.45 -26.63
N LEU A 386 7.93 -19.96 -25.40
CA LEU A 386 8.26 -20.78 -24.23
C LEU A 386 7.17 -21.83 -23.96
N LEU A 387 5.90 -21.43 -24.00
CA LEU A 387 4.75 -22.34 -23.85
C LEU A 387 4.78 -23.47 -24.89
N VAL A 388 5.01 -23.14 -26.16
CA VAL A 388 5.12 -24.13 -27.24
C VAL A 388 6.32 -25.04 -27.01
N ALA A 389 7.48 -24.48 -26.66
CA ALA A 389 8.69 -25.25 -26.38
C ALA A 389 8.49 -26.25 -25.22
N LEU A 390 7.88 -25.81 -24.11
CA LEU A 390 7.58 -26.64 -22.94
C LEU A 390 6.74 -27.87 -23.28
N TRP A 391 5.84 -27.77 -24.25
CA TRP A 391 5.01 -28.88 -24.71
C TRP A 391 5.65 -29.75 -25.79
N GLN A 392 6.48 -29.18 -26.66
CA GLN A 392 7.09 -29.90 -27.77
C GLN A 392 8.37 -30.65 -27.38
N ILE A 393 9.17 -30.14 -26.44
CA ILE A 393 10.45 -30.77 -26.03
C ILE A 393 10.24 -32.20 -25.53
N PRO A 394 9.33 -32.51 -24.60
CA PRO A 394 9.15 -33.87 -24.08
C PRO A 394 8.56 -34.83 -25.12
N ARG A 395 7.89 -34.30 -26.15
CA ARG A 395 7.28 -35.06 -27.25
C ARG A 395 8.26 -35.39 -28.37
N ARG A 396 9.21 -34.50 -28.65
CA ARG A 396 10.11 -34.61 -29.82
C ARG A 396 11.54 -35.01 -29.45
N VAL A 397 11.96 -34.80 -28.21
CA VAL A 397 13.33 -35.09 -27.75
C VAL A 397 13.32 -36.36 -26.91
N ASN A 398 13.82 -37.47 -27.47
CA ASN A 398 13.87 -38.76 -26.77
C ASN A 398 14.60 -38.68 -25.43
N ALA A 399 15.66 -37.87 -25.32
CA ALA A 399 16.38 -37.67 -24.05
C ALA A 399 15.51 -37.01 -22.96
N ALA A 400 14.51 -36.20 -23.34
CA ALA A 400 13.61 -35.53 -22.40
C ALA A 400 12.57 -36.50 -21.81
N THR A 401 12.26 -37.62 -22.47
CA THR A 401 11.39 -38.65 -21.90
C THR A 401 11.98 -39.27 -20.63
N ALA A 402 13.32 -39.30 -20.51
CA ALA A 402 14.01 -39.76 -19.33
C ALA A 402 13.96 -38.76 -18.17
N TRP A 403 13.50 -37.51 -18.37
CA TRP A 403 13.42 -36.49 -17.32
C TRP A 403 12.19 -36.60 -16.43
N GLY A 404 11.22 -37.42 -16.83
CA GLY A 404 9.96 -37.59 -16.15
C GLY A 404 10.09 -38.03 -14.69
N TYR A 405 9.03 -37.81 -13.93
CA TYR A 405 8.93 -38.20 -12.53
C TYR A 405 8.95 -39.73 -12.38
N THR A 406 9.94 -40.24 -11.65
CA THR A 406 10.14 -41.68 -11.40
C THR A 406 10.42 -41.98 -9.93
N ASP A 407 9.71 -41.34 -9.00
CA ASP A 407 9.90 -41.61 -7.57
C ASP A 407 9.09 -42.86 -7.14
N PRO A 408 9.76 -43.94 -6.67
CA PRO A 408 9.09 -45.15 -6.22
C PRO A 408 8.51 -45.05 -4.80
N SER A 409 8.70 -43.93 -4.08
CA SER A 409 8.24 -43.79 -2.70
C SER A 409 6.72 -43.58 -2.61
N LYS A 410 6.12 -43.95 -1.47
CA LYS A 410 4.69 -43.69 -1.18
C LYS A 410 4.37 -42.18 -1.02
N ARG A 411 5.39 -41.32 -0.92
CA ARG A 411 5.28 -39.86 -0.72
C ARG A 411 5.60 -39.15 -2.03
N ASP A 412 4.76 -38.20 -2.44
CA ASP A 412 4.98 -37.46 -3.68
C ASP A 412 5.92 -36.28 -3.45
N SER A 413 7.18 -36.42 -3.86
CA SER A 413 8.23 -35.40 -3.71
C SER A 413 7.93 -34.11 -4.47
N ARG A 414 7.05 -34.12 -5.50
CA ARG A 414 6.62 -32.89 -6.19
C ARG A 414 5.80 -32.00 -5.27
N VAL A 415 4.93 -32.60 -4.45
CA VAL A 415 4.12 -31.86 -3.47
C VAL A 415 5.01 -31.22 -2.42
N ASP A 416 6.04 -31.92 -1.95
CA ASP A 416 7.01 -31.34 -1.02
C ASP A 416 7.81 -30.20 -1.68
N LEU A 417 8.25 -30.34 -2.94
CA LEU A 417 8.94 -29.28 -3.66
C LEU A 417 8.08 -28.01 -3.80
N LEU A 418 6.81 -28.15 -4.20
CA LEU A 418 5.89 -27.02 -4.32
C LEU A 418 5.58 -26.36 -2.97
N ARG A 419 5.45 -27.15 -1.90
CA ARG A 419 5.32 -26.62 -0.53
C ARG A 419 6.58 -25.89 -0.09
N GLY A 420 7.76 -26.40 -0.46
CA GLY A 420 9.06 -25.76 -0.25
C GLY A 420 9.16 -24.41 -0.94
N MET A 421 8.71 -24.32 -2.19
CA MET A 421 8.63 -23.06 -2.93
C MET A 421 7.65 -22.07 -2.27
N ALA A 422 6.46 -22.54 -1.89
CA ALA A 422 5.46 -21.70 -1.22
C ALA A 422 5.99 -21.12 0.11
N ILE A 423 6.68 -21.91 0.93
CA ILE A 423 7.24 -21.41 2.20
C ILE A 423 8.39 -20.42 1.97
N VAL A 424 9.21 -20.60 0.93
CA VAL A 424 10.23 -19.60 0.57
C VAL A 424 9.59 -18.28 0.17
N PHE A 425 8.52 -18.31 -0.64
CA PHE A 425 7.78 -17.08 -0.99
C PHE A 425 7.19 -16.39 0.23
N VAL A 426 6.65 -17.16 1.18
CA VAL A 426 6.14 -16.62 2.46
C VAL A 426 7.27 -15.95 3.25
N VAL A 427 8.44 -16.59 3.38
CA VAL A 427 9.59 -16.02 4.12
C VAL A 427 10.06 -14.71 3.48
N VAL A 428 10.21 -14.69 2.15
CA VAL A 428 10.66 -13.47 1.44
C VAL A 428 9.64 -12.34 1.63
N ASN A 429 8.36 -12.62 1.44
CA ASN A 429 7.32 -11.60 1.56
C ASN A 429 7.13 -11.10 3.00
N HIS A 430 7.34 -11.94 4.02
CA HIS A 430 7.23 -11.53 5.43
C HIS A 430 8.42 -10.69 5.93
N LEU A 431 9.60 -10.82 5.33
CA LEU A 431 10.77 -10.02 5.69
C LEU A 431 10.70 -8.59 5.15
N GLY A 432 10.05 -8.38 4.00
CA GLY A 432 9.75 -7.04 3.48
C GLY A 432 10.94 -6.16 3.08
N MET A 433 12.18 -6.67 3.12
CA MET A 433 13.37 -5.91 2.72
C MET A 433 13.50 -5.81 1.19
N THR A 434 13.88 -4.64 0.69
CA THR A 434 14.17 -4.39 -0.74
C THR A 434 15.30 -5.29 -1.24
N SER A 435 15.02 -6.20 -2.17
CA SER A 435 16.04 -7.15 -2.67
C SER A 435 15.72 -7.75 -4.03
N LEU A 436 16.71 -8.41 -4.64
CA LEU A 436 16.51 -9.18 -5.87
C LEU A 436 15.59 -10.41 -5.67
N PHE A 437 15.42 -10.90 -4.43
CA PHE A 437 14.51 -12.02 -4.17
C PHE A 437 13.05 -11.63 -4.40
N GLN A 438 12.67 -10.38 -4.14
CA GLN A 438 11.32 -9.88 -4.38
C GLN A 438 10.92 -9.90 -5.85
N LEU A 439 11.89 -9.86 -6.78
CA LEU A 439 11.63 -9.98 -8.22
C LEU A 439 11.10 -11.37 -8.61
N LEU A 440 11.40 -12.38 -7.80
CA LEU A 440 11.00 -13.77 -8.02
C LEU A 440 9.80 -14.17 -7.15
N THR A 441 9.36 -13.30 -6.24
CA THR A 441 8.22 -13.53 -5.35
C THR A 441 7.11 -12.52 -5.65
N GLN A 442 5.98 -12.63 -4.95
CA GLN A 442 4.83 -11.71 -5.06
C GLN A 442 4.33 -11.45 -6.49
N GLU A 443 3.42 -12.32 -6.94
CA GLU A 443 2.74 -12.23 -8.24
C GLU A 443 3.61 -12.35 -9.50
N ALA A 444 4.91 -12.67 -9.34
CA ALA A 444 5.84 -12.91 -10.43
C ALA A 444 5.43 -14.06 -11.37
N VAL A 445 4.64 -15.03 -10.89
CA VAL A 445 4.19 -16.20 -11.66
C VAL A 445 2.68 -16.20 -11.94
N GLY A 446 2.03 -15.04 -11.77
CA GLY A 446 0.57 -14.84 -11.83
C GLY A 446 0.05 -14.20 -10.55
N PHE A 447 -1.21 -13.72 -10.54
CA PHE A 447 -1.95 -13.21 -9.36
C PHE A 447 -2.15 -14.25 -8.23
N VAL A 448 -1.07 -14.76 -7.66
CA VAL A 448 -1.04 -15.80 -6.62
C VAL A 448 0.09 -15.47 -5.64
N SER A 449 -0.15 -15.63 -4.34
CA SER A 449 0.86 -15.53 -3.30
C SER A 449 1.27 -16.90 -2.75
N GLY A 450 2.33 -16.91 -1.92
CA GLY A 450 2.73 -18.11 -1.21
C GLY A 450 1.64 -18.66 -0.27
N ALA A 451 0.76 -17.80 0.25
CA ALA A 451 -0.28 -18.19 1.19
C ALA A 451 -1.37 -19.07 0.55
N GLU A 452 -1.88 -18.74 -0.64
CA GLU A 452 -2.89 -19.56 -1.31
C GLU A 452 -2.36 -20.97 -1.61
N LEU A 453 -1.12 -21.05 -2.12
CA LEU A 453 -0.46 -22.32 -2.38
C LEU A 453 -0.27 -23.11 -1.08
N PHE A 454 0.17 -22.46 -0.01
CA PHE A 454 0.38 -23.09 1.29
C PHE A 454 -0.92 -23.70 1.85
N VAL A 455 -2.04 -22.97 1.80
CA VAL A 455 -3.36 -23.43 2.26
C VAL A 455 -3.89 -24.59 1.42
N LEU A 456 -3.81 -24.48 0.10
CA LEU A 456 -4.26 -25.53 -0.82
C LEU A 456 -3.45 -26.81 -0.63
N PHE A 457 -2.11 -26.73 -0.60
CA PHE A 457 -1.26 -27.91 -0.44
C PHE A 457 -1.41 -28.55 0.94
N SER A 458 -1.67 -27.77 1.99
CA SER A 458 -1.95 -28.31 3.32
C SER A 458 -3.22 -29.17 3.32
N GLY A 459 -4.30 -28.70 2.67
CA GLY A 459 -5.50 -29.49 2.45
C GLY A 459 -5.21 -30.76 1.66
N LEU A 460 -4.46 -30.65 0.56
CA LEU A 460 -4.06 -31.77 -0.30
C LEU A 460 -3.30 -32.85 0.46
N VAL A 461 -2.35 -32.48 1.33
CA VAL A 461 -1.62 -33.43 2.17
C VAL A 461 -2.55 -34.10 3.18
N VAL A 462 -3.47 -33.38 3.81
CA VAL A 462 -4.48 -33.94 4.73
C VAL A 462 -5.34 -34.98 4.01
N GLY A 463 -5.86 -34.66 2.82
CA GLY A 463 -6.63 -35.57 2.00
C GLY A 463 -5.86 -36.83 1.59
N MET A 464 -4.59 -36.68 1.22
CA MET A 464 -3.72 -37.80 0.82
C MET A 464 -3.36 -38.73 1.98
N VAL A 465 -3.06 -38.17 3.17
CA VAL A 465 -2.53 -38.93 4.32
C VAL A 465 -3.65 -39.59 5.12
N TYR A 466 -4.75 -38.88 5.37
CA TYR A 466 -5.84 -39.36 6.21
C TYR A 466 -6.98 -40.00 5.40
N GLY A 467 -7.09 -39.71 4.10
CA GLY A 467 -8.12 -40.27 3.22
C GLY A 467 -8.20 -41.80 3.21
N PRO A 468 -7.08 -42.53 3.09
CA PRO A 468 -7.11 -44.00 3.17
C PRO A 468 -7.50 -44.54 4.56
N ARG A 469 -7.21 -43.78 5.63
CA ARG A 469 -7.41 -44.21 7.02
C ARG A 469 -8.86 -44.03 7.50
N VAL A 470 -9.55 -43.00 7.00
CA VAL A 470 -10.90 -42.63 7.47
C VAL A 470 -11.94 -43.75 7.28
N ARG A 471 -11.74 -44.67 6.34
CA ARG A 471 -12.66 -45.81 6.09
C ARG A 471 -12.51 -46.94 7.10
N GLY A 472 -11.32 -47.11 7.67
CA GLY A 472 -11.02 -48.21 8.59
C GLY A 472 -10.97 -47.78 10.06
N ASP A 473 -10.57 -46.54 10.32
CA ASP A 473 -10.37 -46.03 11.69
C ASP A 473 -10.61 -44.51 11.74
N PHE A 474 -11.88 -44.13 11.86
CA PHE A 474 -12.27 -42.72 11.97
C PHE A 474 -11.78 -42.09 13.28
N GLY A 475 -11.77 -42.84 14.38
CA GLY A 475 -11.34 -42.35 15.68
C GLY A 475 -9.89 -41.86 15.68
N THR A 476 -8.98 -42.64 15.09
CA THR A 476 -7.58 -42.23 14.94
C THR A 476 -7.42 -41.01 14.05
N VAL A 477 -8.23 -40.84 13.00
CA VAL A 477 -8.20 -39.62 12.16
C VAL A 477 -8.61 -38.40 12.98
N VAL A 478 -9.66 -38.50 13.79
CA VAL A 478 -10.09 -37.42 14.70
C VAL A 478 -9.01 -37.09 15.73
N ASP A 479 -8.41 -38.10 16.37
CA ASP A 479 -7.36 -37.91 17.38
C ASP A 479 -6.11 -37.23 16.78
N LEU A 480 -5.60 -37.72 15.65
CA LEU A 480 -4.41 -37.17 15.01
C LEU A 480 -4.61 -35.73 14.51
N THR A 481 -5.76 -35.44 13.92
CA THR A 481 -6.09 -34.08 13.42
C THR A 481 -6.33 -33.11 14.58
N SER A 482 -7.03 -33.53 15.64
CA SER A 482 -7.31 -32.68 16.82
C SER A 482 -6.04 -32.41 17.62
N ARG A 483 -5.17 -33.41 17.84
CA ARG A 483 -3.86 -33.20 18.47
C ARG A 483 -2.99 -32.24 17.68
N ARG A 484 -3.01 -32.35 16.35
CA ARG A 484 -2.29 -31.44 15.48
C ARG A 484 -2.85 -30.01 15.60
N ALA A 485 -4.17 -29.85 15.52
CA ALA A 485 -4.83 -28.55 15.69
C ALA A 485 -4.50 -27.92 17.05
N GLY A 486 -4.56 -28.70 18.14
CA GLY A 486 -4.19 -28.24 19.48
C GLY A 486 -2.73 -27.81 19.56
N LYS A 487 -1.81 -28.57 18.96
CA LYS A 487 -0.38 -28.18 18.91
C LYS A 487 -0.16 -26.88 18.14
N LEU A 488 -0.88 -26.67 17.03
CA LEU A 488 -0.82 -25.40 16.28
C LEU A 488 -1.36 -24.23 17.10
N TYR A 489 -2.50 -24.42 17.77
CA TYR A 489 -3.12 -23.42 18.62
C TYR A 489 -2.20 -22.99 19.78
N VAL A 490 -1.63 -23.96 20.51
CA VAL A 490 -0.66 -23.67 21.58
C VAL A 490 0.57 -22.97 21.04
N THR A 491 1.06 -23.37 19.86
CA THR A 491 2.20 -22.68 19.22
C THR A 491 1.86 -21.23 18.90
N ALA A 492 0.65 -20.95 18.40
CA ALA A 492 0.19 -19.59 18.14
C ALA A 492 0.12 -18.74 19.41
N LEU A 493 -0.42 -19.29 20.51
CA LEU A 493 -0.41 -18.61 21.80
C LEU A 493 1.01 -18.33 22.32
N VAL A 494 1.93 -19.30 22.19
CA VAL A 494 3.32 -19.13 22.62
C VAL A 494 4.03 -18.04 21.81
N VAL A 495 3.84 -18.01 20.50
CA VAL A 495 4.43 -16.96 19.64
C VAL A 495 3.82 -15.60 19.97
N LEU A 496 2.49 -15.51 20.11
CA LEU A 496 1.77 -14.29 20.50
C LEU A 496 2.35 -13.71 21.80
N ILE A 497 2.36 -14.53 22.87
CA ILE A 497 2.85 -14.11 24.19
C ILE A 497 4.36 -13.81 24.13
N GLY A 498 5.14 -14.63 23.42
CA GLY A 498 6.58 -14.43 23.28
C GLY A 498 6.93 -13.09 22.63
N VAL A 499 6.25 -12.73 21.54
CA VAL A 499 6.43 -11.43 20.87
C VAL A 499 6.00 -10.28 21.78
N PHE A 500 4.87 -10.41 22.48
CA PHE A 500 4.45 -9.41 23.47
C PHE A 500 5.47 -9.21 24.58
N LEU A 501 6.03 -10.29 25.14
CA LEU A 501 7.05 -10.17 26.19
C LEU A 501 8.34 -9.51 25.67
N ILE A 502 8.71 -9.77 24.41
CA ILE A 502 9.86 -9.12 23.76
C ILE A 502 9.57 -7.63 23.54
N SER A 503 8.35 -7.24 23.17
CA SER A 503 7.99 -5.84 22.92
C SER A 503 8.00 -4.98 24.18
N LEU A 504 7.96 -5.57 25.38
CA LEU A 504 8.12 -4.86 26.65
C LEU A 504 9.58 -4.49 26.97
N LEU A 505 10.54 -5.05 26.24
CA LEU A 505 11.96 -4.81 26.46
C LEU A 505 12.43 -3.65 25.56
N PRO A 506 12.83 -2.48 26.11
CA PRO A 506 13.18 -1.30 25.32
C PRO A 506 14.45 -1.45 24.46
N ILE A 507 15.19 -2.54 24.64
CA ILE A 507 16.40 -2.86 23.87
C ILE A 507 16.04 -3.46 22.49
N PHE A 508 14.84 -4.04 22.35
CA PHE A 508 14.40 -4.68 21.12
C PHE A 508 13.37 -3.82 20.39
N GLN A 509 13.61 -3.59 19.10
CA GLN A 509 12.60 -3.06 18.19
C GLN A 509 11.68 -4.20 17.78
N ALA A 510 10.44 -4.15 18.28
CA ALA A 510 9.42 -5.17 18.03
C ALA A 510 8.38 -4.73 16.98
N ASP A 511 8.42 -3.47 16.52
CA ASP A 511 7.40 -2.86 15.66
C ASP A 511 7.11 -3.68 14.39
N THR A 512 8.13 -4.30 13.79
CA THR A 512 7.96 -5.16 12.60
C THR A 512 7.10 -6.41 12.83
N LEU A 513 6.95 -6.82 14.10
CA LEU A 513 6.17 -7.99 14.52
C LEU A 513 4.87 -7.58 15.22
N THR A 514 4.87 -6.47 15.95
CA THR A 514 3.69 -5.97 16.67
C THR A 514 2.81 -5.08 15.82
N THR A 515 3.33 -4.55 14.71
CA THR A 515 2.57 -3.70 13.79
C THR A 515 2.49 -4.30 12.39
N PHE A 516 1.48 -3.90 11.64
CA PHE A 516 1.34 -4.19 10.22
C PHE A 516 1.16 -2.89 9.45
N VAL A 517 2.04 -2.63 8.48
CA VAL A 517 1.84 -1.55 7.50
C VAL A 517 1.15 -2.15 6.29
N ASP A 518 -0.11 -1.77 6.06
CA ASP A 518 -0.84 -2.23 4.87
C ASP A 518 -0.22 -1.58 3.63
N GLN A 519 0.04 -2.39 2.61
CA GLN A 519 0.63 -1.96 1.34
C GLN A 519 -0.42 -1.91 0.22
N GLY A 520 -1.69 -1.72 0.57
CA GLY A 520 -2.79 -1.73 -0.38
C GLY A 520 -3.26 -3.15 -0.76
N THR A 521 -2.86 -4.15 0.01
CA THR A 521 -3.17 -5.58 -0.27
C THR A 521 -3.96 -6.25 0.85
N GLY A 522 -4.26 -5.53 1.93
CA GLY A 522 -5.05 -5.98 3.07
C GLY A 522 -6.57 -6.00 2.81
N GLY A 523 -7.37 -6.17 3.87
CA GLY A 523 -8.84 -6.23 3.78
C GLY A 523 -9.49 -4.91 3.33
N ALA A 524 -8.79 -3.80 3.47
CA ALA A 524 -9.18 -2.48 2.99
C ALA A 524 -8.84 -2.23 1.50
N GLY A 525 -8.15 -3.18 0.84
CA GLY A 525 -7.67 -3.00 -0.54
C GLY A 525 -6.66 -1.86 -0.65
N HIS A 526 -6.54 -1.25 -1.83
CA HIS A 526 -5.64 -0.12 -2.09
C HIS A 526 -5.85 1.06 -1.13
N ASN A 527 -7.09 1.27 -0.67
CA ASN A 527 -7.47 2.31 0.31
C ASN A 527 -6.81 2.14 1.70
N GLY A 528 -6.18 0.99 1.95
CA GLY A 528 -5.43 0.69 3.18
C GLY A 528 -3.95 1.09 3.13
N ALA A 529 -3.40 1.39 1.95
CA ALA A 529 -1.96 1.54 1.75
C ALA A 529 -1.31 2.61 2.67
N GLY A 530 -0.13 2.30 3.20
CA GLY A 530 0.65 3.17 4.08
C GLY A 530 0.20 3.20 5.54
N ARG A 531 -0.92 2.56 5.91
CA ARG A 531 -1.48 2.66 7.26
C ARG A 531 -0.93 1.57 8.17
N THR A 532 -0.48 1.98 9.35
CA THR A 532 0.16 1.11 10.34
C THR A 532 -0.84 0.74 11.42
N TYR A 533 -1.09 -0.55 11.56
CA TYR A 533 -1.97 -1.12 12.57
C TYR A 533 -1.16 -1.70 13.71
N ASP A 534 -1.45 -1.33 14.96
CA ASP A 534 -0.93 -2.04 16.13
C ASP A 534 -1.76 -3.31 16.37
N LEU A 535 -1.13 -4.45 16.19
CA LEU A 535 -1.74 -5.78 16.29
C LEU A 535 -1.83 -6.27 17.75
N TYR A 536 -1.26 -5.50 18.69
CA TYR A 536 -1.20 -5.78 20.12
C TYR A 536 -1.91 -4.69 20.95
N ALA A 537 -2.55 -3.73 20.29
CA ALA A 537 -3.26 -2.62 20.94
C ALA A 537 -4.21 -3.12 22.04
N GLY A 538 -4.06 -2.58 23.25
CA GLY A 538 -4.87 -2.98 24.41
C GLY A 538 -4.37 -4.22 25.16
N MET A 539 -3.33 -4.94 24.72
CA MET A 539 -2.71 -6.01 25.52
C MET A 539 -2.03 -5.48 26.79
N GLU A 540 -1.59 -4.22 26.81
CA GLU A 540 -1.02 -3.57 28.01
C GLU A 540 -1.99 -3.50 29.19
N SER A 541 -3.30 -3.61 28.93
CA SER A 541 -4.32 -3.69 29.97
C SER A 541 -4.22 -4.94 30.84
N LEU A 542 -3.44 -5.96 30.42
CA LEU A 542 -3.03 -7.08 31.27
C LEU A 542 -2.27 -6.65 32.53
N PHE A 543 -1.65 -5.47 32.51
CA PHE A 543 -0.92 -4.90 33.65
C PHE A 543 -1.79 -3.98 34.52
N GLN A 544 -3.02 -3.66 34.09
CA GLN A 544 -3.95 -2.88 34.88
C GLN A 544 -4.60 -3.76 35.95
N PHE A 545 -4.80 -3.23 37.16
CA PHE A 545 -5.46 -3.96 38.24
C PHE A 545 -6.75 -3.27 38.69
N PRO A 546 -7.91 -3.95 38.64
CA PRO A 546 -8.10 -5.33 38.18
C PRO A 546 -7.98 -5.46 36.65
N VAL A 547 -7.50 -6.63 36.18
CA VAL A 547 -7.37 -6.91 34.74
C VAL A 547 -8.75 -6.90 34.08
N PRO A 548 -8.97 -6.16 32.97
CA PRO A 548 -10.26 -6.14 32.31
C PRO A 548 -10.69 -7.55 31.85
N PRO A 549 -11.93 -7.99 32.14
CA PRO A 549 -12.36 -9.36 31.90
C PRO A 549 -12.41 -9.75 30.42
N GLN A 550 -12.39 -8.78 29.50
CA GLN A 550 -12.48 -8.99 28.05
C GLN A 550 -11.14 -9.43 27.43
N VAL A 551 -10.00 -9.11 28.08
CA VAL A 551 -8.66 -9.26 27.49
C VAL A 551 -8.21 -10.71 27.44
N LEU A 552 -8.49 -11.49 28.49
CA LEU A 552 -8.15 -12.91 28.53
C LEU A 552 -8.89 -13.73 27.44
N PRO A 553 -10.22 -13.58 27.26
CA PRO A 553 -10.91 -14.14 26.10
C PRO A 553 -10.31 -13.70 24.77
N ALA A 554 -9.94 -12.42 24.62
CA ALA A 554 -9.35 -11.91 23.38
C ALA A 554 -8.00 -12.59 23.05
N VAL A 555 -7.14 -12.81 24.06
CA VAL A 555 -5.89 -13.58 23.90
C VAL A 555 -6.17 -15.03 23.51
N LEU A 556 -7.10 -15.71 24.20
CA LEU A 556 -7.45 -17.10 23.90
C LEU A 556 -8.11 -17.27 22.52
N LEU A 557 -8.83 -16.26 22.06
CA LEU A 557 -9.44 -16.23 20.73
C LEU A 557 -8.48 -15.71 19.64
N LEU A 558 -7.19 -15.49 19.95
CA LEU A 558 -6.19 -15.00 18.99
C LEU A 558 -6.63 -13.70 18.31
N GLN A 559 -7.17 -12.75 19.07
CA GLN A 559 -7.48 -11.39 18.60
C GLN A 559 -6.22 -10.52 18.50
N PHE A 560 -5.09 -10.99 19.04
CA PHE A 560 -3.77 -10.38 18.96
C PHE A 560 -2.79 -11.37 18.31
N GLY A 561 -1.70 -10.86 17.76
CA GLY A 561 -0.64 -11.70 17.20
C GLY A 561 0.18 -11.01 16.12
N PRO A 562 1.34 -11.56 15.77
CA PRO A 562 2.13 -11.03 14.67
C PRO A 562 1.50 -11.44 13.35
N TRP A 563 1.31 -10.49 12.43
CA TRP A 563 0.61 -10.72 11.16
C TRP A 563 1.24 -11.84 10.32
N GLN A 564 2.56 -12.04 10.42
CA GLN A 564 3.30 -13.11 9.75
C GLN A 564 2.86 -14.52 10.21
N PHE A 565 2.25 -14.63 11.38
CA PHE A 565 1.81 -15.90 11.97
C PHE A 565 0.28 -16.10 11.97
N ASN A 566 -0.50 -15.07 11.59
CA ASN A 566 -1.96 -15.07 11.73
C ASN A 566 -2.67 -16.20 10.99
N VAL A 567 -2.15 -16.66 9.85
CA VAL A 567 -2.72 -17.79 9.09
C VAL A 567 -2.90 -19.07 9.93
N MET A 568 -2.18 -19.21 11.05
CA MET A 568 -2.30 -20.36 11.93
C MET A 568 -3.67 -20.53 12.57
N GLY A 569 -4.37 -19.43 12.89
CA GLY A 569 -5.74 -19.48 13.41
C GLY A 569 -6.70 -20.17 12.44
N LEU A 570 -6.62 -19.81 11.16
CA LEU A 570 -7.36 -20.46 10.08
C LEU A 570 -7.09 -21.98 10.05
N TYR A 571 -5.82 -22.39 10.12
CA TYR A 571 -5.46 -23.81 10.08
C TYR A 571 -5.98 -24.62 11.26
N VAL A 572 -6.01 -24.05 12.46
CA VAL A 572 -6.58 -24.71 13.65
C VAL A 572 -8.02 -25.10 13.36
N VAL A 573 -8.83 -24.14 12.88
CA VAL A 573 -10.25 -24.37 12.57
C VAL A 573 -10.41 -25.40 11.44
N LEU A 574 -9.67 -25.24 10.35
CA LEU A 574 -9.77 -26.14 9.18
C LEU A 574 -9.37 -27.58 9.51
N LEU A 575 -8.34 -27.77 10.35
CA LEU A 575 -7.94 -29.10 10.81
C LEU A 575 -8.98 -29.75 11.71
N LEU A 576 -9.64 -28.99 12.58
CA LEU A 576 -10.73 -29.49 13.43
C LEU A 576 -11.94 -29.94 12.61
N VAL A 577 -12.25 -29.24 11.52
CA VAL A 577 -13.36 -29.59 10.61
C VAL A 577 -12.98 -30.74 9.65
N SER A 578 -11.69 -30.93 9.38
CA SER A 578 -11.21 -31.90 8.39
C SER A 578 -11.70 -33.35 8.55
N PRO A 579 -11.89 -33.92 9.76
CA PRO A 579 -12.42 -35.28 9.90
C PRO A 579 -13.86 -35.38 9.39
N LEU A 580 -14.70 -34.37 9.62
CA LEU A 580 -16.08 -34.35 9.13
C LEU A 580 -16.12 -34.36 7.61
N ILE A 581 -15.25 -33.57 6.97
CA ILE A 581 -15.11 -33.53 5.52
C ILE A 581 -14.64 -34.89 5.00
N LEU A 582 -13.58 -35.46 5.57
CA LEU A 582 -13.07 -36.78 5.19
C LEU A 582 -14.13 -37.88 5.36
N ALA A 583 -14.96 -37.81 6.40
CA ALA A 583 -16.07 -38.72 6.62
C ALA A 583 -17.21 -38.54 5.61
N ALA A 584 -17.42 -37.35 5.08
CA ALA A 584 -18.35 -37.13 3.97
C ALA A 584 -17.79 -37.70 2.65
N LEU A 585 -16.50 -37.48 2.39
CA LEU A 585 -15.80 -38.01 1.21
C LEU A 585 -15.73 -39.54 1.21
N SER A 586 -15.52 -40.15 2.38
CA SER A 586 -15.48 -41.61 2.51
C SER A 586 -16.82 -42.27 2.14
N ARG A 587 -17.93 -41.55 2.37
CA ARG A 587 -19.30 -41.91 1.99
C ARG A 587 -19.69 -41.50 0.56
N GLY A 588 -18.73 -41.06 -0.25
CA GLY A 588 -18.96 -40.69 -1.66
C GLY A 588 -19.64 -39.34 -1.86
N LYS A 589 -19.76 -38.50 -0.83
CA LYS A 589 -20.45 -37.20 -0.90
C LYS A 589 -19.57 -36.05 -1.42
N ALA A 590 -18.63 -36.32 -2.32
CA ALA A 590 -17.66 -35.33 -2.80
C ALA A 590 -18.32 -34.11 -3.46
N MET A 591 -19.36 -34.32 -4.28
CA MET A 591 -20.08 -33.20 -4.91
C MET A 591 -20.81 -32.31 -3.90
N TRP A 592 -21.35 -32.89 -2.82
CA TRP A 592 -21.98 -32.13 -1.75
C TRP A 592 -20.96 -31.29 -0.96
N VAL A 593 -19.78 -31.86 -0.70
CA VAL A 593 -18.67 -31.11 -0.07
C VAL A 593 -18.25 -29.94 -0.95
N LEU A 594 -18.09 -30.16 -2.27
CA LEU A 594 -17.73 -29.11 -3.23
C LEU A 594 -18.82 -28.04 -3.38
N GLY A 595 -20.10 -28.44 -3.43
CA GLY A 595 -21.22 -27.50 -3.46
C GLY A 595 -21.31 -26.67 -2.18
N ALA A 596 -21.17 -27.30 -1.01
CA ALA A 596 -21.20 -26.60 0.28
C ALA A 596 -20.03 -25.63 0.44
N THR A 597 -18.79 -26.03 0.09
CA THR A 597 -17.63 -25.13 0.20
C THR A 597 -17.76 -23.92 -0.74
N LEU A 598 -18.30 -24.08 -1.95
CA LEU A 598 -18.56 -22.97 -2.87
C LEU A 598 -19.69 -22.06 -2.37
N ALA A 599 -20.74 -22.61 -1.77
CA ALA A 599 -21.82 -21.82 -1.18
C ALA A 599 -21.32 -20.99 0.02
N VAL A 600 -20.49 -21.58 0.88
CA VAL A 600 -19.86 -20.88 2.02
C VAL A 600 -18.90 -19.79 1.53
N TYR A 601 -18.11 -20.07 0.48
CA TYR A 601 -17.25 -19.08 -0.17
C TYR A 601 -18.07 -17.92 -0.75
N ALA A 602 -19.13 -18.19 -1.51
CA ALA A 602 -19.98 -17.16 -2.09
C ALA A 602 -20.65 -16.30 -1.01
N LEU A 603 -21.15 -16.93 0.06
CA LEU A 603 -21.70 -16.22 1.21
C LEU A 603 -20.65 -15.32 1.86
N GLY A 604 -19.44 -15.84 2.12
CA GLY A 604 -18.34 -15.07 2.70
C GLY A 604 -17.88 -13.90 1.82
N ALA A 605 -17.79 -14.11 0.51
CA ALA A 605 -17.36 -13.10 -0.45
C ALA A 605 -18.36 -11.95 -0.56
N VAL A 606 -19.67 -12.23 -0.47
CA VAL A 606 -20.73 -11.23 -0.57
C VAL A 606 -20.99 -10.53 0.77
N THR A 607 -21.16 -11.31 1.84
CA THR A 607 -21.56 -10.75 3.15
C THR A 607 -20.40 -10.18 3.95
N ARG A 608 -19.17 -10.63 3.66
CA ARG A 608 -17.95 -10.32 4.42
C ARG A 608 -18.09 -10.59 5.93
N PHE A 609 -19.02 -11.46 6.31
CA PHE A 609 -19.32 -11.79 7.69
C PHE A 609 -18.16 -12.59 8.32
N ARG A 610 -17.78 -12.24 9.55
CA ARG A 610 -16.72 -12.91 10.31
C ARG A 610 -17.35 -13.86 11.31
N ILE A 611 -16.90 -15.12 11.32
CA ILE A 611 -17.42 -16.11 12.28
C ILE A 611 -16.77 -15.90 13.63
N LEU A 612 -15.46 -15.64 13.63
CA LEU A 612 -14.66 -15.47 14.83
C LEU A 612 -14.16 -14.02 14.93
N PRO A 613 -13.99 -13.50 16.15
CA PRO A 613 -13.36 -12.20 16.36
C PRO A 613 -11.83 -12.25 16.20
N SER A 614 -11.27 -13.41 15.83
CA SER A 614 -9.83 -13.64 15.70
C SER A 614 -9.21 -12.78 14.60
N GLN A 615 -7.99 -12.29 14.85
CA GLN A 615 -7.26 -11.38 13.96
C GLN A 615 -6.96 -11.99 12.57
N PHE A 616 -6.89 -13.31 12.47
CA PHE A 616 -6.65 -13.96 11.18
C PHE A 616 -7.79 -13.73 10.18
N GLU A 617 -9.01 -13.43 10.64
CA GLU A 617 -10.17 -13.16 9.78
C GLU A 617 -10.01 -11.85 8.99
N ASP A 618 -9.11 -10.94 9.40
CA ASP A 618 -8.80 -9.70 8.66
C ASP A 618 -8.08 -9.97 7.34
N SER A 619 -7.16 -10.94 7.34
CA SER A 619 -6.33 -11.28 6.17
C SER A 619 -6.79 -12.55 5.46
N PHE A 620 -7.38 -13.47 6.22
CA PHE A 620 -7.77 -14.79 5.76
C PHE A 620 -9.20 -15.15 6.23
N PRO A 621 -10.24 -14.41 5.79
CA PRO A 621 -11.62 -14.68 6.19
C PRO A 621 -11.98 -16.16 6.08
N LEU A 622 -12.45 -16.76 7.18
CA LEU A 622 -12.63 -18.20 7.32
C LEU A 622 -13.60 -18.75 6.27
N LEU A 623 -14.72 -18.06 6.05
CA LEU A 623 -15.76 -18.44 5.07
C LEU A 623 -15.21 -18.53 3.64
N VAL A 624 -14.24 -17.67 3.33
CA VAL A 624 -13.66 -17.55 1.99
C VAL A 624 -12.49 -18.51 1.82
N TRP A 625 -11.48 -18.42 2.69
CA TRP A 625 -10.22 -19.15 2.54
C TRP A 625 -10.33 -20.66 2.76
N GLN A 626 -11.39 -21.12 3.44
CA GLN A 626 -11.67 -22.56 3.54
C GLN A 626 -11.78 -23.22 2.15
N VAL A 627 -12.21 -22.49 1.11
CA VAL A 627 -12.39 -23.06 -0.24
C VAL A 627 -11.12 -23.66 -0.80
N LEU A 628 -9.96 -23.01 -0.62
CA LEU A 628 -8.66 -23.50 -1.08
C LEU A 628 -8.27 -24.79 -0.37
N PHE A 629 -8.45 -24.82 0.96
CA PHE A 629 -8.13 -25.98 1.77
C PHE A 629 -9.03 -27.17 1.44
N VAL A 630 -10.34 -26.95 1.32
CA VAL A 630 -11.30 -28.01 1.02
C VAL A 630 -11.12 -28.55 -0.39
N ILE A 631 -10.91 -27.69 -1.40
CA ILE A 631 -10.57 -28.14 -2.76
C ILE A 631 -9.28 -28.96 -2.75
N GLY A 632 -8.25 -28.47 -2.05
CA GLY A 632 -7.00 -29.20 -1.86
C GLY A 632 -7.25 -30.57 -1.23
N LEU A 633 -8.03 -30.65 -0.15
CA LEU A 633 -8.36 -31.88 0.57
C LEU A 633 -9.11 -32.88 -0.30
N VAL A 634 -10.13 -32.43 -1.05
CA VAL A 634 -10.87 -33.27 -2.00
C VAL A 634 -9.93 -33.77 -3.09
N ALA A 635 -9.06 -32.90 -3.63
CA ALA A 635 -8.08 -33.27 -4.64
C ALA A 635 -7.07 -34.31 -4.12
N GLY A 636 -6.59 -34.14 -2.88
CA GLY A 636 -5.70 -35.10 -2.22
C GLY A 636 -6.37 -36.45 -1.97
N PHE A 637 -7.63 -36.46 -1.54
CA PHE A 637 -8.42 -37.68 -1.32
C PHE A 637 -8.65 -38.46 -2.61
N HIS A 638 -8.92 -37.75 -3.73
CA HIS A 638 -9.19 -38.34 -5.04
C HIS A 638 -7.99 -38.32 -6.00
N ARG A 639 -6.76 -38.10 -5.51
CA ARG A 639 -5.59 -37.77 -6.36
C ARG A 639 -5.39 -38.71 -7.55
N HIS A 640 -5.50 -40.03 -7.32
CA HIS A 640 -5.25 -41.01 -8.38
C HIS A 640 -6.28 -40.91 -9.51
N ARG A 641 -7.55 -40.65 -9.17
CA ARG A 641 -8.62 -40.47 -10.16
C ARG A 641 -8.40 -39.20 -10.96
N ILE A 642 -8.06 -38.10 -10.28
CA ILE A 642 -7.80 -36.80 -10.92
C ILE A 642 -6.60 -36.89 -11.85
N VAL A 643 -5.47 -37.44 -11.38
CA VAL A 643 -4.26 -37.60 -12.20
C VAL A 643 -4.51 -38.52 -13.39
N SER A 644 -5.22 -39.64 -13.20
CA SER A 644 -5.59 -40.54 -14.30
C SER A 644 -6.45 -39.82 -15.35
N TRP A 645 -7.47 -39.09 -14.90
CA TRP A 645 -8.35 -38.31 -15.79
C TRP A 645 -7.58 -37.23 -16.55
N LEU A 646 -6.73 -36.43 -15.87
CA LEU A 646 -5.89 -35.39 -16.49
C LEU A 646 -4.89 -35.98 -17.49
N THR A 647 -4.33 -37.16 -17.20
CA THR A 647 -3.43 -37.87 -18.11
C THR A 647 -4.16 -38.31 -19.38
N GLY A 648 -5.43 -38.71 -19.27
CA GLY A 648 -6.29 -39.01 -20.43
C GLY A 648 -6.78 -37.77 -21.19
N HIS A 649 -6.82 -36.61 -20.55
CA HIS A 649 -7.33 -35.36 -21.10
C HIS A 649 -6.23 -34.30 -21.20
N THR A 650 -5.16 -34.62 -21.94
CA THR A 650 -3.99 -33.73 -22.08
C THR A 650 -4.31 -32.33 -22.62
N TRP A 651 -5.41 -32.17 -23.38
CA TRP A 651 -5.88 -30.86 -23.83
C TRP A 651 -6.30 -29.95 -22.67
N VAL A 652 -6.85 -30.49 -21.58
CA VAL A 652 -7.22 -29.73 -20.37
C VAL A 652 -5.95 -29.22 -19.71
N VAL A 653 -4.93 -30.07 -19.59
CA VAL A 653 -3.63 -29.69 -19.03
C VAL A 653 -2.97 -28.60 -19.88
N ALA A 654 -3.08 -28.70 -21.21
CA ALA A 654 -2.60 -27.66 -22.14
C ALA A 654 -3.35 -26.34 -21.96
N ALA A 655 -4.68 -26.38 -21.83
CA ALA A 655 -5.50 -25.20 -21.55
C ALA A 655 -5.14 -24.56 -20.21
N CYS A 656 -4.97 -25.35 -19.14
CA CYS A 656 -4.52 -24.84 -17.84
C CYS A 656 -3.11 -24.21 -17.92
N THR A 657 -2.20 -24.81 -18.68
CA THR A 657 -0.85 -24.27 -18.87
C THR A 657 -0.89 -22.95 -19.63
N ALA A 658 -1.69 -22.86 -20.70
CA ALA A 658 -1.89 -21.63 -21.45
C ALA A 658 -2.52 -20.53 -20.59
N ALA A 659 -3.55 -20.87 -19.79
CA ALA A 659 -4.19 -19.95 -18.87
C ALA A 659 -3.22 -19.45 -17.79
N ALA A 660 -2.38 -20.31 -17.21
CA ALA A 660 -1.37 -19.91 -16.24
C ALA A 660 -0.35 -18.93 -16.86
N PHE A 661 0.08 -19.16 -18.10
CA PHE A 661 0.95 -18.23 -18.83
C PHE A 661 0.26 -16.90 -19.13
N ALA A 662 -1.02 -16.92 -19.48
CA ALA A 662 -1.81 -15.71 -19.69
C ALA A 662 -1.96 -14.89 -18.40
N PHE A 663 -2.26 -15.54 -17.27
CA PHE A 663 -2.32 -14.87 -15.97
C PHE A 663 -0.97 -14.33 -15.50
N ALA A 664 0.14 -15.05 -15.78
CA ALA A 664 1.49 -14.55 -15.50
C ALA A 664 1.82 -13.32 -16.37
N PHE A 665 1.49 -13.35 -17.67
CA PHE A 665 1.67 -12.20 -18.54
C PHE A 665 0.85 -11.00 -18.09
N LEU A 666 -0.41 -11.23 -17.70
CA LEU A 666 -1.27 -10.18 -17.16
C LEU A 666 -0.73 -9.66 -15.82
N SER A 667 -0.24 -10.50 -14.90
CA SER A 667 0.27 -10.02 -13.60
C SER A 667 1.57 -9.21 -13.72
N TRP A 668 2.33 -9.38 -14.81
CA TRP A 668 3.46 -8.49 -15.12
C TRP A 668 3.01 -7.10 -15.57
N GLY A 669 1.72 -6.92 -15.86
CA GLY A 669 1.11 -5.62 -16.10
C GLY A 669 0.85 -4.78 -14.85
N ASN A 670 1.21 -5.28 -13.66
CA ASN A 670 1.03 -4.56 -12.41
C ASN A 670 1.81 -3.23 -12.42
N PRO A 671 1.16 -2.07 -12.19
CA PRO A 671 1.85 -0.78 -12.14
C PRO A 671 2.76 -0.62 -10.91
N TYR A 672 2.61 -1.49 -9.89
CA TYR A 672 3.48 -1.52 -8.72
C TYR A 672 4.85 -2.14 -9.03
N LEU A 673 5.92 -1.42 -8.67
CA LEU A 673 7.30 -1.90 -8.74
C LEU A 673 7.77 -2.31 -7.34
N ALA A 674 8.27 -3.53 -7.20
CA ALA A 674 8.82 -4.00 -5.93
C ALA A 674 10.14 -3.28 -5.55
N ASN A 675 10.92 -2.85 -6.55
CA ASN A 675 12.14 -2.05 -6.39
C ASN A 675 12.61 -1.51 -7.77
N GLY A 676 13.68 -0.70 -7.77
CA GLY A 676 14.25 -0.12 -9.00
C GLY A 676 14.89 -1.08 -10.01
N PHE A 677 14.84 -2.41 -9.79
CA PHE A 677 15.21 -3.43 -10.77
C PHE A 677 14.00 -4.24 -11.26
N ASP A 678 12.81 -3.99 -10.71
CA ASP A 678 11.57 -4.64 -11.14
C ASP A 678 11.17 -4.09 -12.50
N VAL A 679 10.84 -4.98 -13.43
CA VAL A 679 10.45 -4.62 -14.80
C VAL A 679 9.02 -5.03 -15.03
N ARG A 680 8.16 -4.06 -15.38
CA ARG A 680 6.73 -4.27 -15.61
C ARG A 680 6.32 -3.94 -17.02
N LEU A 681 5.12 -4.37 -17.41
CA LEU A 681 4.60 -4.24 -18.76
C LEU A 681 3.40 -3.27 -18.79
N ALA A 682 3.50 -2.13 -19.46
CA ALA A 682 2.36 -1.27 -19.73
C ALA A 682 1.51 -1.85 -20.88
N ILE A 683 0.78 -2.94 -20.60
CA ILE A 683 -0.07 -3.64 -21.58
C ILE A 683 -1.41 -2.93 -21.75
N ILE A 684 -2.00 -2.48 -20.63
CA ILE A 684 -3.25 -1.73 -20.54
C ILE A 684 -3.04 -0.52 -19.62
N PRO A 685 -3.88 0.53 -19.71
CA PRO A 685 -3.77 1.69 -18.82
C PRO A 685 -3.88 1.29 -17.34
N ASP A 686 -3.09 1.96 -16.48
CA ASP A 686 -3.00 1.64 -15.04
C ASP A 686 -4.37 1.62 -14.36
N THR A 687 -5.25 2.57 -14.68
CA THR A 687 -6.61 2.66 -14.14
C THR A 687 -7.45 1.42 -14.46
N VAL A 688 -7.35 0.94 -15.70
CA VAL A 688 -8.03 -0.28 -16.16
C VAL A 688 -7.43 -1.51 -15.48
N TYR A 689 -6.10 -1.54 -15.30
CA TYR A 689 -5.44 -2.63 -14.59
C TYR A 689 -5.92 -2.74 -13.14
N ARG A 690 -5.93 -1.62 -12.40
CA ARG A 690 -6.37 -1.56 -11.00
C ARG A 690 -7.81 -2.02 -10.84
N SER A 691 -8.69 -1.49 -11.69
CA SER A 691 -10.11 -1.88 -11.71
C SER A 691 -10.30 -3.38 -11.98
N MET A 692 -9.53 -3.94 -12.93
CA MET A 692 -9.52 -5.39 -13.19
C MET A 692 -9.00 -6.17 -11.98
N TYR A 693 -7.92 -5.69 -11.36
CA TYR A 693 -7.29 -6.33 -10.21
C TYR A 693 -8.27 -6.39 -9.02
N ASP A 694 -8.91 -5.29 -8.68
CA ASP A 694 -9.86 -5.24 -7.55
C ASP A 694 -11.07 -6.12 -7.78
N LEU A 695 -11.61 -6.15 -9.00
CA LEU A 695 -12.81 -6.90 -9.32
C LEU A 695 -12.55 -8.42 -9.38
N PHE A 696 -11.43 -8.84 -9.98
CA PHE A 696 -11.20 -10.25 -10.31
C PHE A 696 -10.05 -10.90 -9.54
N PHE A 697 -9.11 -10.12 -9.02
CA PHE A 697 -7.85 -10.62 -8.48
C PHE A 697 -7.53 -10.11 -7.07
N ALA A 698 -8.46 -9.46 -6.36
CA ALA A 698 -8.26 -9.09 -4.97
C ALA A 698 -7.94 -10.30 -4.07
N ARG A 699 -6.93 -10.16 -3.20
CA ARG A 699 -6.36 -11.25 -2.40
C ARG A 699 -7.22 -11.67 -1.22
N THR A 700 -7.60 -10.72 -0.36
CA THR A 700 -8.22 -11.01 0.94
C THR A 700 -9.49 -11.83 0.80
N TYR A 701 -10.35 -11.49 -0.16
CA TYR A 701 -11.60 -12.20 -0.44
C TYR A 701 -11.47 -13.25 -1.57
N LEU A 702 -10.24 -13.59 -1.96
CA LEU A 702 -9.94 -14.57 -3.01
C LEU A 702 -10.84 -14.41 -4.23
N ALA A 703 -10.81 -13.23 -4.86
CA ALA A 703 -11.71 -12.91 -5.96
C ALA A 703 -11.69 -14.01 -7.04
N PRO A 704 -12.80 -14.22 -7.78
CA PRO A 704 -12.98 -15.42 -8.59
C PRO A 704 -11.85 -15.68 -9.61
N GLY A 705 -11.27 -14.63 -10.18
CA GLY A 705 -10.14 -14.72 -11.10
C GLY A 705 -8.86 -15.21 -10.42
N ARG A 706 -8.57 -14.74 -9.19
CA ARG A 706 -7.47 -15.23 -8.36
C ARG A 706 -7.66 -16.71 -7.99
N LEU A 707 -8.87 -17.11 -7.57
CA LEU A 707 -9.15 -18.51 -7.26
C LEU A 707 -8.92 -19.42 -8.49
N LEU A 708 -9.42 -19.02 -9.66
CA LEU A 708 -9.19 -19.72 -10.91
C LEU A 708 -7.69 -19.81 -11.23
N ASN A 709 -6.96 -18.71 -11.09
CA ASN A 709 -5.51 -18.64 -11.34
C ASN A 709 -4.75 -19.65 -10.47
N VAL A 710 -5.02 -19.70 -9.17
CA VAL A 710 -4.41 -20.69 -8.25
C VAL A 710 -4.63 -22.12 -8.76
N LEU A 711 -5.86 -22.47 -9.15
CA LEU A 711 -6.20 -23.82 -9.60
C LEU A 711 -5.48 -24.20 -10.90
N VAL A 712 -5.49 -23.32 -11.90
CA VAL A 712 -4.81 -23.60 -13.18
C VAL A 712 -3.29 -23.63 -13.02
N LEU A 713 -2.73 -22.77 -12.16
CA LEU A 713 -1.31 -22.74 -11.85
C LEU A 713 -0.85 -24.04 -11.17
N VAL A 714 -1.63 -24.58 -10.23
CA VAL A 714 -1.29 -25.86 -9.58
C VAL A 714 -1.28 -27.01 -10.58
N VAL A 715 -2.27 -27.08 -11.48
CA VAL A 715 -2.31 -28.10 -12.55
C VAL A 715 -1.11 -27.96 -13.48
N ALA A 716 -0.81 -26.74 -13.93
CA ALA A 716 0.32 -26.45 -14.81
C ALA A 716 1.67 -26.78 -14.14
N ALA A 717 1.86 -26.37 -12.88
CA ALA A 717 3.06 -26.64 -12.10
C ALA A 717 3.26 -28.15 -11.85
N TYR A 718 2.18 -28.88 -11.54
CA TYR A 718 2.25 -30.32 -11.35
C TYR A 718 2.57 -31.05 -12.66
N ALA A 719 1.98 -30.62 -13.78
CA ALA A 719 2.31 -31.16 -15.11
C ALA A 719 3.77 -30.89 -15.49
N PHE A 720 4.26 -29.66 -15.27
CA PHE A 720 5.65 -29.28 -15.47
C PHE A 720 6.60 -30.16 -14.65
N LEU A 721 6.37 -30.29 -13.35
CA LEU A 721 7.20 -31.15 -12.49
C LEU A 721 7.10 -32.63 -12.86
N THR A 722 6.00 -33.06 -13.47
CA THR A 722 5.85 -34.45 -13.95
C THR A 722 6.75 -34.71 -15.16
N ALA A 723 6.84 -33.76 -16.09
CA ALA A 723 7.64 -33.89 -17.30
C ALA A 723 9.13 -33.58 -17.08
N TYR A 724 9.45 -32.61 -16.22
CA TYR A 724 10.79 -32.06 -16.03
C TYR A 724 11.37 -32.36 -14.63
N TRP A 725 10.95 -33.46 -14.00
CA TRP A 725 11.33 -33.77 -12.61
C TRP A 725 12.84 -33.81 -12.38
N LYS A 726 13.58 -34.63 -13.14
CA LYS A 726 15.01 -34.86 -12.87
C LYS A 726 15.88 -33.60 -12.93
N PRO A 727 15.76 -32.71 -13.94
CA PRO A 727 16.53 -31.47 -13.95
C PRO A 727 16.13 -30.54 -12.79
N VAL A 728 14.83 -30.37 -12.52
CA VAL A 728 14.35 -29.51 -11.43
C VAL A 728 14.77 -30.04 -10.06
N ALA A 729 14.63 -31.34 -9.82
CA ALA A 729 15.03 -31.99 -8.58
C ALA A 729 16.55 -31.90 -8.34
N ARG A 730 17.35 -31.98 -9.41
CA ARG A 730 18.81 -31.78 -9.31
C ARG A 730 19.17 -30.33 -8.97
N ALA A 731 18.52 -29.36 -9.61
CA ALA A 731 18.82 -27.95 -9.42
C ALA A 731 18.33 -27.40 -8.08
N LEU A 732 17.08 -27.70 -7.71
CA LEU A 732 16.37 -27.07 -6.60
C LEU A 732 15.94 -28.06 -5.51
N GLY A 733 15.90 -29.35 -5.80
CA GLY A 733 15.35 -30.35 -4.88
C GLY A 733 16.15 -30.49 -3.57
N TRP A 734 17.47 -30.30 -3.61
CA TRP A 734 18.32 -30.34 -2.41
C TRP A 734 17.96 -29.24 -1.38
N PHE A 735 17.37 -28.14 -1.83
CA PHE A 735 16.98 -27.00 -1.01
C PHE A 735 15.48 -27.00 -0.71
N LEU A 736 14.63 -27.07 -1.75
CA LEU A 736 13.18 -26.93 -1.60
C LEU A 736 12.50 -28.14 -0.95
N ILE A 737 12.92 -29.37 -1.26
CA ILE A 737 12.26 -30.57 -0.72
C ILE A 737 12.41 -30.64 0.81
N PRO A 738 13.62 -30.49 1.41
CA PRO A 738 13.76 -30.48 2.87
C PRO A 738 12.89 -29.41 3.55
N LEU A 739 12.89 -28.18 3.02
CA LEU A 739 12.04 -27.10 3.56
C LEU A 739 10.55 -27.46 3.44
N GLY A 740 10.14 -28.02 2.30
CA GLY A 740 8.80 -28.54 2.04
C GLY A 740 8.33 -29.64 3.00
N GLN A 741 9.25 -30.50 3.41
CA GLN A 741 8.97 -31.58 4.36
C GLN A 741 8.76 -31.07 5.78
N ALA A 742 9.39 -29.95 6.13
CA ALA A 742 9.35 -29.31 7.46
C ALA A 742 8.72 -27.91 7.40
N THR A 743 7.72 -27.69 6.54
CA THR A 743 7.21 -26.33 6.28
C THR A 743 6.73 -25.62 7.54
N LEU A 744 6.12 -26.35 8.48
CA LEU A 744 5.60 -25.75 9.71
C LEU A 744 6.74 -25.28 10.62
N TYR A 745 7.82 -26.05 10.69
CA TYR A 745 9.03 -25.65 11.42
C TYR A 745 9.63 -24.38 10.83
N VAL A 746 9.80 -24.34 9.50
CA VAL A 746 10.33 -23.16 8.79
C VAL A 746 9.42 -21.95 9.02
N PHE A 747 8.10 -22.16 8.97
CA PHE A 747 7.09 -21.14 9.25
C PHE A 747 7.14 -20.63 10.69
N ILE A 748 7.56 -21.41 11.68
CA ILE A 748 7.70 -20.90 13.05
C ILE A 748 9.03 -20.15 13.24
N ILE A 749 10.13 -20.75 12.77
CA ILE A 749 11.47 -20.18 12.95
C ILE A 749 11.63 -18.84 12.21
N HIS A 750 11.04 -18.67 11.03
CA HIS A 750 11.25 -17.44 10.28
C HIS A 750 10.75 -16.18 11.03
N VAL A 751 9.70 -16.29 11.87
CA VAL A 751 9.23 -15.17 12.70
C VAL A 751 10.31 -14.74 13.70
N ALA A 752 11.00 -15.71 14.30
CA ALA A 752 12.14 -15.40 15.17
C ALA A 752 13.31 -14.76 14.41
N LEU A 753 13.56 -15.19 13.17
CA LEU A 753 14.60 -14.58 12.32
C LEU A 753 14.24 -13.15 11.89
N ILE A 754 12.96 -12.87 11.63
CA ILE A 754 12.46 -11.51 11.37
C ILE A 754 12.77 -10.62 12.58
N ALA A 755 12.50 -11.08 13.80
CA ALA A 755 12.83 -10.34 15.03
C ALA A 755 14.32 -9.94 15.07
N VAL A 756 15.21 -10.89 14.74
CA VAL A 756 16.67 -10.64 14.72
C VAL A 756 17.03 -9.61 13.65
N ILE A 757 16.50 -9.76 12.44
CA ILE A 757 16.84 -8.90 11.29
C ILE A 757 16.34 -7.48 11.47
N ALA A 758 15.13 -7.31 12.00
CA ALA A 758 14.53 -6.00 12.28
C ALA A 758 15.41 -5.15 13.21
N ASN A 759 16.19 -5.80 14.08
CA ASN A 759 17.09 -5.15 15.02
C ASN A 759 18.47 -4.80 14.43
N ILE A 760 18.72 -5.02 13.12
CA ILE A 760 19.99 -4.68 12.44
C ILE A 760 19.80 -3.37 11.65
N PRO A 761 20.38 -2.23 12.08
CA PRO A 761 20.19 -0.93 11.43
C PRO A 761 20.61 -0.88 9.95
N ALA A 762 21.70 -1.56 9.59
CA ALA A 762 22.23 -1.53 8.22
C ALA A 762 21.26 -2.10 7.18
N LEU A 763 20.42 -3.07 7.56
CA LEU A 763 19.45 -3.71 6.65
C LEU A 763 18.20 -2.85 6.40
N ARG A 764 18.04 -1.75 7.13
CA ARG A 764 16.92 -0.80 6.98
C ARG A 764 17.20 0.33 6.00
N GLN A 765 18.47 0.51 5.60
CA GLN A 765 18.89 1.60 4.70
C GLN A 765 18.47 1.36 3.24
N GLY A 766 17.87 0.21 2.93
CA GLY A 766 17.33 -0.09 1.60
C GLY A 766 18.37 -0.54 0.56
N ASP A 767 19.61 -0.82 0.97
CA ASP A 767 20.66 -1.32 0.08
C ASP A 767 20.29 -2.71 -0.47
N ILE A 768 20.04 -2.77 -1.78
CA ILE A 768 19.55 -3.97 -2.45
C ILE A 768 20.52 -5.14 -2.38
N TRP A 769 21.83 -4.88 -2.44
CA TRP A 769 22.86 -5.93 -2.47
C TRP A 769 23.06 -6.52 -1.08
N LEU A 770 23.13 -5.64 -0.08
CA LEU A 770 23.22 -6.05 1.32
C LEU A 770 21.99 -6.85 1.73
N ASN A 771 20.79 -6.36 1.39
CA ASN A 771 19.54 -7.04 1.68
C ASN A 771 19.43 -8.39 0.95
N THR A 772 19.87 -8.45 -0.32
CA THR A 772 19.92 -9.72 -1.07
C THR A 772 20.87 -10.73 -0.41
N ALA A 773 22.04 -10.30 0.05
CA ALA A 773 22.96 -11.16 0.79
C ALA A 773 22.33 -11.65 2.13
N ALA A 774 21.63 -10.76 2.84
CA ALA A 774 20.91 -11.12 4.07
C ALA A 774 19.83 -12.17 3.81
N TYR A 775 19.03 -12.06 2.74
CA TYR A 775 18.06 -13.09 2.36
C TYR A 775 18.71 -14.44 2.08
N ALA A 776 19.81 -14.45 1.32
CA ALA A 776 20.54 -15.69 1.03
C ALA A 776 21.03 -16.36 2.32
N LEU A 777 21.52 -15.57 3.28
CA LEU A 777 21.94 -16.05 4.59
C LEU A 777 20.78 -16.65 5.39
N VAL A 778 19.62 -15.96 5.43
CA VAL A 778 18.42 -16.43 6.15
C VAL A 778 17.91 -17.75 5.58
N LEU A 779 17.77 -17.82 4.26
CA LEU A 779 17.33 -19.02 3.56
C LEU A 779 18.34 -20.18 3.77
N GLY A 780 19.64 -19.88 3.73
CA GLY A 780 20.69 -20.83 4.05
C GLY A 780 20.62 -21.34 5.50
N LEU A 781 20.39 -20.44 6.46
CA LEU A 781 20.24 -20.79 7.88
C LEU A 781 19.03 -21.71 8.09
N LEU A 782 17.86 -21.36 7.53
CA LEU A 782 16.66 -22.20 7.59
C LEU A 782 16.92 -23.60 7.03
N TRP A 783 17.61 -23.68 5.90
CA TRP A 783 17.99 -24.96 5.30
C TRP A 783 18.93 -25.77 6.19
N VAL A 784 19.98 -25.15 6.77
CA VAL A 784 20.90 -25.81 7.71
C VAL A 784 20.15 -26.31 8.95
N MET A 785 19.28 -25.49 9.53
CA MET A 785 18.48 -25.84 10.72
C MET A 785 17.56 -27.05 10.44
N VAL A 786 16.93 -27.09 9.27
CA VAL A 786 16.11 -28.24 8.84
C VAL A 786 16.96 -29.50 8.62
N ARG A 787 18.11 -29.37 7.95
CA ARG A 787 19.02 -30.49 7.69
C ARG A 787 19.61 -31.08 8.97
N THR A 788 19.91 -30.23 9.94
CA THR A 788 20.44 -30.62 11.26
C THR A 788 19.36 -30.98 12.27
N ARG A 789 18.07 -30.84 11.92
CA ARG A 789 16.91 -31.05 12.80
C ARG A 789 16.98 -30.24 14.09
N PHE A 790 17.53 -29.02 13.99
CA PHE A 790 17.68 -28.11 15.14
C PHE A 790 16.32 -27.83 15.78
N LEU A 791 16.18 -28.06 17.09
CA LEU A 791 14.93 -27.86 17.85
C LEU A 791 13.68 -28.64 17.38
N PHE A 792 13.81 -29.69 16.54
CA PHE A 792 12.66 -30.49 16.08
C PHE A 792 11.93 -31.24 17.22
N ARG A 793 12.57 -31.35 18.40
CA ARG A 793 11.95 -31.92 19.61
C ARG A 793 10.95 -30.97 20.26
N ILE A 794 11.14 -29.65 20.08
CA ILE A 794 10.35 -28.61 20.72
C ILE A 794 9.34 -28.04 19.72
N ILE A 795 9.81 -27.72 18.52
CA ILE A 795 9.01 -27.06 17.48
C ILE A 795 8.32 -28.12 16.62
N PRO A 796 7.01 -28.00 16.36
CA PRO A 796 6.31 -28.89 15.44
C PRO A 796 6.87 -28.84 14.01
N THR A 797 6.96 -30.02 13.38
CA THR A 797 7.45 -30.22 12.00
C THR A 797 6.33 -30.54 11.02
#